data_AF-A0A4Q6XNC5-F1
#
_entry.id   AF-A0A4Q6XNC5-F1
#
_cell.length_a   1.000
_cell.length_b   1.000
_cell.length_c   1.000
_cell.angle_alpha   90.00
_cell.angle_beta   90.00
_cell.angle_gamma   90.00
#
_symmetry.space_group_name_H-M   'P 1'
#
loop_
_entity.id
_entity.type
_entity.pdbx_description
1 polymer ?
#
loop_
_entity_poly.entity_id
_entity_poly.type
_entity_poly.pdbx_seq_one_letter_code
_entity_poly.pdbx_strand_id
1 'polypeptide(L)'
;MKKSRHYTRRTFIQNSFITGLGLTFSLYSCSKSSPQPDPQPTPDPDRNVDGKLAIMGAVIPARIDTNKGADLVIQGRGFAEGDQIIFEYLTNRHTVDAKAVTDNNMTIALPEALISGNTYRVTVKRGAQSSILGSTVINIYFNAHIPDKEGMTIKGSVYAAGVGLPNVVVSDGFEVTKTDENGIYYLPSAKKGKYVFVSIPGNYEVATTGKAPQFFQRLNQAANVVETRDFELTAVNNDKHVLMVLGDMHLANRSNTRDVDQFQQGLLKDVNQTIDAYKNTGTKVYALTLGDMTWETYWDDFGFGLPQYLTEMNKINTMVFNTMGNHDNDPNFVADWGAEDRFRDVIGPTYYSFNIGKVHYVVLDNIEYLNTNNRNYNAKVVADQIAWLKKDLATISDKNAPLVISMHIQLHSNPGLSGGNETTGYRLSNAQEFVDTLTGFTKVHVLTGHTHINYNIERDATPAIMEHNTAAVCATWWWTGHPSYAAQNHICKDGTPGGYAIWEMDGSDLKWTYKGIGHPADYQFRAYDLNKCHITKEIFAPNYTGSAWNTYAAEYAAENANNEVLINVWNYDKNWQIEVTENGQTLAVTRVSVLDPLHIVSYSAQRLNVNAVPTADFVTTKSAHMFKVKASSPMSTLEIKVTDRFGRLYRETMVRPKAFGYQMT
;
A
#
# COMPACT_ATOMS: atom_id res chain seq x y z
N MET A 1 15.83 -11.21 -29.72
CA MET A 1 16.28 -10.18 -28.75
C MET A 1 15.16 -9.15 -28.58
N LYS A 2 14.28 -9.34 -27.59
CA LYS A 2 13.19 -8.40 -27.28
C LYS A 2 13.77 -7.30 -26.38
N LYS A 3 13.59 -6.04 -26.77
CA LYS A 3 14.01 -4.87 -25.98
C LYS A 3 13.14 -4.78 -24.73
N SER A 4 13.73 -4.98 -23.55
CA SER A 4 13.11 -4.60 -22.28
C SER A 4 12.93 -3.07 -22.27
N ARG A 5 11.69 -2.59 -22.15
CA ARG A 5 11.45 -1.17 -21.91
C ARG A 5 11.35 -0.98 -20.40
N HIS A 6 12.44 -0.52 -19.78
CA HIS A 6 12.44 -0.09 -18.39
C HIS A 6 11.73 1.26 -18.29
N TYR A 7 10.49 1.26 -17.82
CA TYR A 7 9.77 2.49 -17.49
C TYR A 7 9.95 2.77 -15.99
N THR A 8 10.79 3.74 -15.64
CA THR A 8 10.87 4.28 -14.27
C THR A 8 9.94 5.49 -14.14
N ARG A 9 9.51 5.82 -12.91
CA ARG A 9 8.59 6.93 -12.57
C ARG A 9 8.98 8.30 -13.16
N ARG A 10 10.27 8.54 -13.44
CA ARG A 10 10.75 9.77 -14.10
C ARG A 10 10.29 9.91 -15.56
N THR A 11 9.93 8.81 -16.23
CA THR A 11 9.59 8.78 -17.66
C THR A 11 8.12 9.14 -17.94
N PHE A 12 7.26 9.15 -16.93
CA PHE A 12 5.82 9.39 -17.12
C PHE A 12 5.45 10.89 -17.22
N ILE A 13 6.34 11.80 -16.79
CA ILE A 13 6.08 13.25 -16.81
C ILE A 13 6.38 13.88 -18.19
N GLN A 14 7.02 13.16 -19.13
CA GLN A 14 7.50 13.74 -20.41
C GLN A 14 6.70 13.38 -21.67
N ASN A 15 5.62 12.59 -21.60
CA ASN A 15 4.86 12.20 -22.79
C ASN A 15 3.61 13.05 -23.07
N SER A 16 3.80 14.37 -22.98
CA SER A 16 3.01 15.35 -23.75
C SER A 16 4.03 16.31 -24.38
N PHE A 17 3.92 16.52 -25.69
CA PHE A 17 4.81 17.30 -26.58
C PHE A 17 5.86 16.50 -27.38
N ILE A 18 5.42 16.02 -28.55
CA ILE A 18 6.22 15.90 -29.79
C ILE A 18 6.22 17.33 -30.39
N THR A 19 7.34 18.01 -30.72
CA THR A 19 8.35 17.82 -31.76
C THR A 19 9.61 18.59 -31.32
N GLY A 20 10.84 18.08 -31.38
CA GLY A 20 11.62 17.87 -32.60
C GLY A 20 12.77 18.89 -32.67
N LEU A 21 14.03 18.43 -32.60
CA LEU A 21 15.14 18.83 -33.46
C LEU A 21 16.39 18.04 -33.05
N GLY A 22 17.01 17.40 -34.03
CA GLY A 22 18.20 16.57 -33.86
C GLY A 22 19.47 17.39 -33.68
N LEU A 23 20.41 16.84 -32.93
CA LEU A 23 21.80 17.30 -32.87
C LEU A 23 22.70 16.06 -32.99
N THR A 24 23.34 15.97 -34.14
CA THR A 24 24.38 15.00 -34.50
C THR A 24 25.66 15.29 -33.73
N PHE A 25 26.10 14.33 -32.90
CA PHE A 25 27.46 14.31 -32.34
C PHE A 25 28.43 13.78 -33.38
N SER A 26 29.39 14.61 -33.80
CA SER A 26 30.59 14.15 -34.51
C SER A 26 31.75 14.15 -33.52
N LEU A 27 32.23 12.95 -33.19
CA LEU A 27 33.49 12.72 -32.49
C LEU A 27 34.63 12.81 -33.52
N TYR A 28 35.64 13.63 -33.24
CA TYR A 28 36.98 13.49 -33.83
C TYR A 28 38.03 13.55 -32.71
N SER A 29 38.93 12.58 -32.73
CA SER A 29 40.00 12.40 -31.77
C SER A 29 41.35 12.97 -32.27
N CYS A 30 42.20 13.29 -31.29
CA CYS A 30 43.66 13.29 -31.29
C CYS A 30 44.45 14.24 -32.23
N SER A 31 45.26 15.14 -31.65
CA SER A 31 46.67 14.86 -31.33
C SER A 31 47.33 16.07 -30.62
N LYS A 32 48.36 15.78 -29.82
CA LYS A 32 49.17 16.75 -29.05
C LYS A 32 50.33 17.29 -29.90
N SER A 33 50.59 18.58 -29.81
CA SER A 33 51.91 19.18 -30.01
C SER A 33 52.06 20.42 -29.14
N SER A 34 53.08 20.45 -28.28
CA SER A 34 53.45 21.60 -27.45
C SER A 34 54.28 22.61 -28.22
N PRO A 35 54.09 23.92 -27.98
CA PRO A 35 55.16 24.91 -28.07
C PRO A 35 55.45 25.58 -26.72
N GLN A 36 56.69 26.07 -26.60
CA GLN A 36 57.29 26.79 -25.47
C GLN A 36 56.58 28.09 -25.06
N PRO A 37 56.87 28.62 -23.84
CA PRO A 37 56.13 29.72 -23.25
C PRO A 37 56.58 31.08 -23.78
N ASP A 38 55.61 31.90 -24.21
CA ASP A 38 55.81 33.34 -24.41
C ASP A 38 55.73 34.11 -23.08
N PRO A 39 56.40 35.27 -22.95
CA PRO A 39 56.53 35.98 -21.68
C PRO A 39 55.20 36.55 -21.18
N GLN A 40 54.99 36.46 -19.86
CA GLN A 40 53.81 37.00 -19.19
C GLN A 40 53.66 38.52 -19.44
N PRO A 41 52.47 38.98 -19.86
CA PRO A 41 52.09 40.38 -19.69
C PRO A 41 51.70 40.62 -18.22
N THR A 42 52.22 41.69 -17.65
CA THR A 42 51.78 42.29 -16.39
C THR A 42 50.26 42.52 -16.39
N PRO A 43 49.53 42.33 -15.27
CA PRO A 43 48.09 42.55 -15.22
C PRO A 43 47.78 44.03 -15.35
N ASP A 44 47.04 44.38 -16.40
CA ASP A 44 46.35 45.66 -16.55
C ASP A 44 45.04 45.58 -15.73
N PRO A 45 44.83 46.45 -14.72
CA PRO A 45 43.65 46.37 -13.86
C PRO A 45 42.35 46.88 -14.50
N ASP A 46 42.37 47.36 -15.75
CA ASP A 46 41.20 48.05 -16.36
C ASP A 46 40.72 47.46 -17.71
N ARG A 47 40.91 46.17 -17.96
CA ARG A 47 40.29 45.51 -19.14
C ARG A 47 38.82 45.18 -18.93
N ASN A 48 37.98 46.20 -19.03
CA ASN A 48 36.56 46.06 -19.36
C ASN A 48 36.41 46.20 -20.89
N VAL A 49 36.81 45.16 -21.62
CA VAL A 49 36.69 45.07 -23.09
C VAL A 49 35.59 44.06 -23.39
N ASP A 50 34.62 44.46 -24.22
CA ASP A 50 33.50 43.69 -24.80
C ASP A 50 32.12 43.70 -24.12
N GLY A 51 31.80 44.64 -23.22
CA GLY A 51 30.41 44.79 -22.75
C GLY A 51 29.79 43.52 -22.15
N LYS A 52 30.63 42.59 -21.71
CA LYS A 52 30.29 41.36 -20.99
C LYS A 52 30.66 41.55 -19.54
N LEU A 53 29.81 41.08 -18.65
CA LEU A 53 30.02 41.14 -17.21
C LEU A 53 31.28 40.33 -16.83
N ALA A 54 32.37 41.02 -16.50
CA ALA A 54 33.66 40.41 -16.19
C ALA A 54 33.74 40.02 -14.70
N ILE A 55 33.28 38.81 -14.38
CA ILE A 55 33.54 38.19 -13.08
C ILE A 55 34.77 37.30 -13.20
N MET A 56 35.80 37.58 -12.40
CA MET A 56 37.07 36.86 -12.45
C MET A 56 37.24 35.95 -11.24
N GLY A 57 37.74 34.74 -11.48
CA GLY A 57 38.03 33.79 -10.40
C GLY A 57 36.79 33.31 -9.63
N ALA A 58 35.61 33.37 -10.25
CA ALA A 58 34.39 32.86 -9.62
C ALA A 58 34.50 31.36 -9.36
N VAL A 59 34.26 30.94 -8.11
CA VAL A 59 34.26 29.52 -7.72
C VAL A 59 32.84 29.10 -7.35
N ILE A 60 32.28 28.22 -8.17
CA ILE A 60 31.04 27.51 -7.87
C ILE A 60 31.40 26.06 -7.53
N PRO A 61 31.18 25.58 -6.29
CA PRO A 61 31.39 24.19 -5.94
C PRO A 61 30.58 23.28 -6.83
N ALA A 62 31.12 22.12 -7.23
CA ALA A 62 30.39 21.13 -8.02
C ALA A 62 29.13 20.62 -7.27
N ARG A 63 29.14 20.72 -5.94
CA ARG A 63 28.04 20.35 -5.05
C ARG A 63 27.98 21.32 -3.87
N ILE A 64 26.76 21.79 -3.56
CA ILE A 64 26.44 22.63 -2.42
C ILE A 64 25.44 21.87 -1.56
N ASP A 65 25.88 21.45 -0.38
CA ASP A 65 25.05 20.85 0.66
C ASP A 65 24.79 21.93 1.71
N THR A 66 23.53 22.30 1.92
CA THR A 66 23.20 23.49 2.71
C THR A 66 21.83 23.42 3.38
N ASN A 67 21.58 24.30 4.34
CA ASN A 67 20.29 24.42 5.00
C ASN A 67 19.30 25.19 4.10
N LYS A 68 17.99 24.97 4.29
CA LYS A 68 16.96 25.73 3.58
C LYS A 68 17.10 27.23 3.88
N GLY A 69 17.12 28.06 2.83
CA GLY A 69 17.23 29.53 2.96
C GLY A 69 18.61 30.04 3.41
N ALA A 70 19.63 29.19 3.48
CA ALA A 70 20.96 29.58 3.93
C ALA A 70 21.63 30.59 2.97
N ASP A 71 22.51 31.41 3.53
CA ASP A 71 23.36 32.29 2.74
C ASP A 71 24.41 31.45 1.98
N LEU A 72 24.57 31.72 0.68
CA LEU A 72 25.64 31.19 -0.15
C LEU A 72 26.62 32.31 -0.47
N VAL A 73 27.90 32.08 -0.13
CA VAL A 73 29.01 32.97 -0.48
C VAL A 73 29.67 32.45 -1.75
N ILE A 74 29.62 33.24 -2.81
CA ILE A 74 30.28 32.98 -4.09
C ILE A 74 31.60 33.77 -4.09
N GLN A 75 32.73 33.06 -4.06
CA GLN A 75 34.05 33.68 -4.17
C GLN A 75 34.28 34.14 -5.61
N GLY A 76 34.87 35.32 -5.81
CA GLY A 76 35.17 35.89 -7.12
C GLY A 76 35.30 37.41 -7.06
N ARG A 77 35.96 38.00 -8.05
CA ARG A 77 36.15 39.46 -8.16
C ARG A 77 35.28 40.04 -9.26
N GLY A 78 34.93 41.32 -9.12
CA GLY A 78 34.16 42.07 -10.11
C GLY A 78 32.66 42.06 -9.88
N PHE A 79 32.16 41.49 -8.77
CA PHE A 79 30.78 41.63 -8.33
C PHE A 79 30.48 43.08 -7.91
N ALA A 80 29.22 43.50 -8.01
CA ALA A 80 28.77 44.85 -7.61
C ALA A 80 27.36 44.81 -7.00
N GLU A 81 27.01 45.85 -6.23
CA GLU A 81 25.64 46.04 -5.77
C GLU A 81 24.65 46.04 -6.94
N GLY A 82 23.51 45.36 -6.76
CA GLY A 82 22.51 45.16 -7.82
C GLY A 82 22.77 43.95 -8.73
N ASP A 83 23.88 43.22 -8.55
CA ASP A 83 24.05 41.92 -9.20
C ASP A 83 23.00 40.91 -8.73
N GLN A 84 22.55 40.06 -9.66
CA GLN A 84 21.62 38.98 -9.41
C GLN A 84 22.27 37.64 -9.76
N ILE A 85 21.96 36.59 -9.00
CA ILE A 85 22.27 35.21 -9.34
C ILE A 85 21.02 34.52 -9.86
N ILE A 86 21.17 33.79 -10.95
CA ILE A 86 20.13 33.01 -11.58
C ILE A 86 20.51 31.53 -11.48
N PHE A 87 19.61 30.74 -10.90
CA PHE A 87 19.67 29.28 -10.89
C PHE A 87 18.68 28.71 -11.91
N GLU A 88 19.16 27.90 -12.84
CA GLU A 88 18.35 27.30 -13.92
C GLU A 88 18.45 25.77 -13.91
N TYR A 89 17.30 25.10 -13.82
CA TYR A 89 17.15 23.65 -13.96
C TYR A 89 15.86 23.36 -14.74
N LEU A 90 15.99 22.79 -15.95
CA LEU A 90 14.88 22.59 -16.89
C LEU A 90 14.10 23.90 -17.09
N THR A 91 12.81 23.92 -16.75
CA THR A 91 11.94 25.11 -16.80
C THR A 91 11.94 25.92 -15.50
N ASN A 92 12.59 25.43 -14.43
CA ASN A 92 12.70 26.15 -13.17
C ASN A 92 13.83 27.17 -13.25
N ARG A 93 13.48 28.43 -13.00
CA ARG A 93 14.40 29.56 -13.03
C ARG A 93 14.16 30.44 -11.82
N HIS A 94 15.16 30.56 -10.96
CA HIS A 94 15.10 31.42 -9.77
C HIS A 94 16.14 32.51 -9.90
N THR A 95 15.72 33.76 -9.73
CA THR A 95 16.61 34.94 -9.70
C THR A 95 16.65 35.47 -8.29
N VAL A 96 17.85 35.76 -7.78
CA VAL A 96 18.08 36.22 -6.42
C VAL A 96 19.03 37.40 -6.43
N ASP A 97 18.66 38.45 -5.71
CA ASP A 97 19.48 39.64 -5.58
C ASP A 97 20.68 39.42 -4.64
N ALA A 98 21.75 40.17 -4.87
CA ALA A 98 22.85 40.28 -3.93
C ALA A 98 22.33 40.66 -2.54
N LYS A 99 22.71 39.89 -1.52
CA LYS A 99 22.53 40.28 -0.12
C LYS A 99 23.67 41.17 0.37
N ALA A 100 24.90 40.83 -0.02
CA ALA A 100 26.10 41.61 0.27
C ALA A 100 27.16 41.37 -0.82
N VAL A 101 28.01 42.36 -1.06
CA VAL A 101 29.12 42.26 -2.01
C VAL A 101 30.39 42.84 -1.37
N THR A 102 31.52 42.17 -1.59
CA THR A 102 32.85 42.66 -1.24
C THR A 102 33.76 42.55 -2.46
N ASP A 103 34.99 43.07 -2.37
CA ASP A 103 35.98 43.00 -3.46
C ASP A 103 36.26 41.57 -3.97
N ASN A 104 36.02 40.55 -3.12
CA ASN A 104 36.37 39.16 -3.42
C ASN A 104 35.21 38.17 -3.31
N ASN A 105 33.99 38.61 -2.98
CA ASN A 105 32.84 37.71 -2.91
C ASN A 105 31.49 38.43 -3.06
N MET A 106 30.47 37.61 -3.33
CA MET A 106 29.07 37.99 -3.29
C MET A 106 28.33 36.99 -2.40
N THR A 107 27.48 37.49 -1.52
CA THR A 107 26.59 36.67 -0.69
C THR A 107 25.16 36.80 -1.22
N ILE A 108 24.47 35.67 -1.34
CA ILE A 108 23.04 35.61 -1.67
C ILE A 108 22.32 34.73 -0.66
N ALA A 109 21.03 34.97 -0.43
CA ALA A 109 20.17 34.02 0.27
C ALA A 109 19.66 32.97 -0.73
N LEU A 110 19.96 31.69 -0.53
CA LEU A 110 19.49 30.66 -1.47
C LEU A 110 17.96 30.64 -1.55
N PRO A 111 17.37 30.63 -2.77
CA PRO A 111 15.93 30.62 -2.90
C PRO A 111 15.34 29.33 -2.32
N GLU A 112 14.37 29.46 -1.42
CA GLU A 112 13.73 28.31 -0.78
C GLU A 112 13.00 27.37 -1.74
N ALA A 113 12.63 27.88 -2.92
CA ALA A 113 11.93 27.14 -3.96
C ALA A 113 12.86 26.23 -4.80
N LEU A 114 14.17 26.25 -4.55
CA LEU A 114 15.09 25.33 -5.20
C LEU A 114 14.74 23.88 -4.85
N ILE A 115 14.68 23.04 -5.88
CA ILE A 115 14.43 21.61 -5.75
C ILE A 115 15.77 20.91 -5.48
N SER A 116 15.89 20.34 -4.27
CA SER A 116 17.05 19.55 -3.81
C SER A 116 17.39 18.39 -4.74
N GLY A 117 18.67 18.04 -4.87
CA GLY A 117 19.17 16.90 -5.65
C GLY A 117 19.32 17.14 -7.15
N ASN A 118 19.09 18.37 -7.65
CA ASN A 118 19.20 18.70 -9.07
C ASN A 118 20.46 19.50 -9.38
N THR A 119 20.93 19.39 -10.63
CA THR A 119 22.03 20.21 -11.17
C THR A 119 21.47 21.52 -11.73
N TYR A 120 21.93 22.64 -11.19
CA TYR A 120 21.58 23.98 -11.64
C TYR A 120 22.73 24.60 -12.43
N ARG A 121 22.40 25.26 -13.54
CA ARG A 121 23.29 26.26 -14.14
C ARG A 121 23.21 27.53 -13.30
N VAL A 122 24.36 28.10 -12.95
CA VAL A 122 24.47 29.31 -12.13
C VAL A 122 25.01 30.45 -13.01
N THR A 123 24.24 31.52 -13.10
CA THR A 123 24.54 32.68 -13.95
C THR A 123 24.47 33.96 -13.11
N VAL A 124 25.46 34.83 -13.21
CA VAL A 124 25.38 36.19 -12.67
C VAL A 124 24.78 37.12 -13.72
N LYS A 125 24.01 38.11 -13.28
CA LYS A 125 23.39 39.13 -14.12
C LYS A 125 23.55 40.51 -13.49
N ARG A 126 23.96 41.49 -14.31
CA ARG A 126 24.01 42.92 -13.97
C ARG A 126 23.27 43.70 -15.06
N GLY A 127 22.11 44.24 -14.73
CA GLY A 127 21.26 44.91 -15.73
C GLY A 127 20.93 43.99 -16.92
N ALA A 128 21.37 44.37 -18.12
CA ALA A 128 21.19 43.57 -19.35
C ALA A 128 22.33 42.55 -19.60
N GLN A 129 23.43 42.62 -18.85
CA GLN A 129 24.59 41.76 -19.02
C GLN A 129 24.47 40.50 -18.15
N SER A 130 24.99 39.37 -18.62
CA SER A 130 25.07 38.14 -17.84
C SER A 130 26.34 37.34 -18.16
N SER A 131 26.76 36.51 -17.20
CA SER A 131 27.89 35.59 -17.36
C SER A 131 27.64 34.30 -16.59
N ILE A 132 27.95 33.15 -17.20
CA ILE A 132 27.79 31.84 -16.55
C ILE A 132 28.95 31.64 -15.58
N LEU A 133 28.63 31.38 -14.31
CA LEU A 133 29.61 31.09 -13.27
C LEU A 133 29.95 29.59 -13.20
N GLY A 134 29.00 28.73 -13.57
CA GLY A 134 29.23 27.28 -13.60
C GLY A 134 27.96 26.46 -13.47
N SER A 135 28.10 25.23 -12.98
CA SER A 135 26.98 24.36 -12.64
C SER A 135 27.24 23.65 -11.32
N THR A 136 26.19 23.43 -10.54
CA THR A 136 26.30 22.85 -9.20
C THR A 136 25.10 21.97 -8.89
N VAL A 137 25.32 20.88 -8.15
CA VAL A 137 24.24 20.11 -7.52
C VAL A 137 23.88 20.78 -6.21
N ILE A 138 22.61 21.15 -6.03
CA ILE A 138 22.13 21.75 -4.78
C ILE A 138 21.39 20.69 -3.98
N ASN A 139 21.88 20.38 -2.79
CA ASN A 139 21.15 19.57 -1.81
C ASN A 139 20.78 20.44 -0.61
N ILE A 140 19.48 20.48 -0.33
CA ILE A 140 18.91 21.21 0.79
C ILE A 140 18.55 20.19 1.87
N TYR A 141 19.11 20.39 3.06
CA TYR A 141 18.89 19.59 4.26
C TYR A 141 18.28 20.48 5.35
N PHE A 142 17.61 19.87 6.33
CA PHE A 142 17.24 20.57 7.56
C PHE A 142 18.48 20.88 8.39
N ASN A 143 19.40 19.93 8.47
CA ASN A 143 20.70 20.09 9.12
C ASN A 143 21.83 19.60 8.21
N ALA A 144 22.41 20.49 7.41
CA ALA A 144 23.48 20.14 6.48
C ALA A 144 24.84 19.84 7.17
N HIS A 145 24.95 20.14 8.47
CA HIS A 145 26.22 20.12 9.20
C HIS A 145 26.32 18.97 10.21
N ILE A 146 25.48 17.94 10.07
CA ILE A 146 25.62 16.70 10.86
C ILE A 146 26.97 16.07 10.50
N PRO A 147 27.91 15.88 11.44
CA PRO A 147 29.22 15.29 11.13
C PRO A 147 29.08 13.82 10.72
N ASP A 148 30.05 13.31 9.96
CA ASP A 148 30.15 11.85 9.77
C ASP A 148 30.59 11.19 11.08
N LYS A 149 30.07 9.98 11.34
CA LYS A 149 30.41 9.18 12.51
C LYS A 149 30.97 7.85 12.04
N GLU A 150 32.11 7.43 12.60
CA GLU A 150 32.74 6.16 12.27
C GLU A 150 31.76 5.00 12.42
N GLY A 151 31.73 4.10 11.42
CA GLY A 151 30.82 2.96 11.36
C GLY A 151 29.38 3.28 10.93
N MET A 152 29.03 4.56 10.74
CA MET A 152 27.69 4.97 10.30
C MET A 152 27.70 5.34 8.81
N THR A 153 26.69 4.91 8.07
CA THR A 153 26.61 5.06 6.61
C THR A 153 25.37 5.82 6.16
N ILE A 154 24.44 6.07 7.08
CA ILE A 154 23.30 6.98 6.91
C ILE A 154 23.23 7.87 8.14
N LYS A 155 22.91 9.15 7.90
CA LYS A 155 22.62 10.15 8.93
C LYS A 155 21.47 11.03 8.49
N GLY A 156 20.91 11.80 9.40
CA GLY A 156 19.92 12.81 9.06
C GLY A 156 19.18 13.32 10.29
N SER A 157 18.16 14.12 10.03
CA SER A 157 17.26 14.65 11.07
C SER A 157 15.82 14.25 10.82
N VAL A 158 15.09 13.94 11.87
CA VAL A 158 13.61 13.95 11.86
C VAL A 158 13.15 15.21 12.56
N TYR A 159 12.26 15.99 11.93
CA TYR A 159 11.86 17.30 12.43
C TYR A 159 10.41 17.62 12.08
N ALA A 160 9.81 18.55 12.80
CA ALA A 160 8.51 19.15 12.50
C ALA A 160 8.53 20.64 12.81
N ALA A 161 7.91 21.46 11.96
CA ALA A 161 7.86 22.91 12.13
C ALA A 161 9.24 23.56 12.41
N GLY A 162 10.28 23.04 11.76
CA GLY A 162 11.66 23.54 11.91
C GLY A 162 12.36 23.13 13.22
N VAL A 163 11.81 22.19 13.99
CA VAL A 163 12.38 21.70 15.26
C VAL A 163 12.63 20.20 15.17
N GLY A 164 13.83 19.76 15.57
CA GLY A 164 14.19 18.35 15.64
C GLY A 164 13.34 17.58 16.66
N LEU A 165 12.95 16.35 16.31
CA LEU A 165 12.08 15.51 17.14
C LEU A 165 12.87 14.38 17.78
N PRO A 166 12.94 14.28 19.12
CA PRO A 166 13.66 13.21 19.80
C PRO A 166 12.90 11.89 19.82
N ASN A 167 13.65 10.80 20.01
CA ASN A 167 13.14 9.44 20.21
C ASN A 167 12.28 8.88 19.05
N VAL A 168 12.36 9.49 17.86
CA VAL A 168 11.67 9.01 16.67
C VAL A 168 12.45 7.84 16.06
N VAL A 169 11.74 6.76 15.76
CA VAL A 169 12.33 5.52 15.24
C VAL A 169 12.61 5.65 13.74
N VAL A 170 13.83 5.29 13.33
CA VAL A 170 14.29 5.28 11.93
C VAL A 170 14.91 3.93 11.62
N SER A 171 14.64 3.39 10.43
CA SER A 171 15.05 2.05 10.02
C SER A 171 15.34 1.95 8.52
N ASP A 172 16.24 1.05 8.14
CA ASP A 172 16.49 0.68 6.73
C ASP A 172 15.90 -0.69 6.35
N GLY A 173 15.09 -1.27 7.25
CA GLY A 173 14.57 -2.64 7.14
C GLY A 173 15.48 -3.70 7.75
N PHE A 174 16.61 -3.32 8.36
CA PHE A 174 17.52 -4.27 9.04
C PHE A 174 17.99 -3.71 10.37
N GLU A 175 18.43 -2.46 10.35
CA GLU A 175 18.87 -1.71 11.51
C GLU A 175 17.78 -0.74 11.95
N VAL A 176 17.69 -0.53 13.26
CA VAL A 176 16.71 0.35 13.91
C VAL A 176 17.47 1.27 14.85
N THR A 177 17.19 2.56 14.77
CA THR A 177 17.76 3.59 15.65
C THR A 177 16.68 4.55 16.12
N LYS A 178 17.01 5.41 17.08
CA LYS A 178 16.16 6.52 17.52
C LYS A 178 16.91 7.84 17.35
N THR A 179 16.18 8.90 17.03
CA THR A 179 16.74 10.25 17.02
C THR A 179 17.13 10.72 18.43
N ASP A 180 18.17 11.54 18.52
CA ASP A 180 18.60 12.20 19.74
C ASP A 180 17.75 13.45 20.07
N GLU A 181 18.11 14.19 21.13
CA GLU A 181 17.42 15.42 21.58
C GLU A 181 17.31 16.52 20.52
N ASN A 182 18.16 16.51 19.49
CA ASN A 182 18.14 17.47 18.39
C ASN A 182 17.45 16.89 17.14
N GLY A 183 16.82 15.72 17.24
CA GLY A 183 16.22 15.01 16.13
C GLY A 183 17.22 14.32 15.20
N ILE A 184 18.50 14.22 15.55
CA ILE A 184 19.54 13.63 14.70
C ILE A 184 19.59 12.12 14.88
N TYR A 185 19.74 11.37 13.79
CA TYR A 185 19.96 9.92 13.82
C TYR A 185 21.18 9.50 13.00
N TYR A 186 21.71 8.33 13.33
CA TYR A 186 22.74 7.62 12.57
C TYR A 186 22.39 6.14 12.47
N LEU A 187 22.65 5.52 11.31
CA LEU A 187 22.44 4.11 11.07
C LEU A 187 23.70 3.46 10.45
N PRO A 188 24.17 2.31 10.99
CA PRO A 188 25.24 1.50 10.40
C PRO A 188 24.69 0.61 9.28
N SER A 189 24.06 1.22 8.28
CA SER A 189 23.34 0.52 7.23
C SER A 189 24.26 -0.14 6.20
N ALA A 190 23.98 -1.39 5.85
CA ALA A 190 24.57 -2.04 4.68
C ALA A 190 23.89 -1.63 3.35
N LYS A 191 22.84 -0.80 3.43
CA LYS A 191 21.99 -0.32 2.31
C LYS A 191 21.38 -1.43 1.45
N LYS A 192 21.19 -2.62 2.02
CA LYS A 192 20.63 -3.80 1.31
C LYS A 192 19.26 -3.50 0.69
N GLY A 193 18.37 -2.88 1.45
CA GLY A 193 17.02 -2.49 1.00
C GLY A 193 16.99 -1.32 0.01
N LYS A 194 18.10 -0.58 -0.15
CA LYS A 194 18.19 0.66 -0.97
C LYS A 194 17.22 1.77 -0.53
N TYR A 195 16.78 1.75 0.73
CA TYR A 195 15.94 2.79 1.32
C TYR A 195 16.24 2.96 2.81
N VAL A 196 15.78 4.08 3.37
CA VAL A 196 15.64 4.34 4.80
C VAL A 196 14.25 4.94 5.03
N PHE A 197 13.61 4.62 6.15
CA PHE A 197 12.27 5.07 6.49
C PHE A 197 12.16 5.50 7.95
N VAL A 198 11.23 6.41 8.22
CA VAL A 198 10.83 6.81 9.57
C VAL A 198 9.57 6.03 9.96
N SER A 199 9.57 5.42 11.15
CA SER A 199 8.33 4.95 11.76
C SER A 199 7.61 6.16 12.32
N ILE A 200 6.59 6.62 11.59
CA ILE A 200 5.85 7.85 11.88
C ILE A 200 5.36 7.81 13.34
N PRO A 201 5.69 8.77 14.20
CA PRO A 201 5.15 8.82 15.56
C PRO A 201 3.65 9.13 15.54
N GLY A 202 2.92 8.66 16.55
CA GLY A 202 1.47 8.62 16.57
C GLY A 202 0.82 9.94 16.16
N ASN A 203 1.19 11.04 16.81
CA ASN A 203 0.65 12.40 16.61
C ASN A 203 1.25 13.18 15.43
N TYR A 204 1.75 12.48 14.40
CA TYR A 204 2.33 13.08 13.21
C TYR A 204 1.84 12.41 11.93
N GLU A 205 1.93 13.16 10.84
CA GLU A 205 1.74 12.70 9.47
C GLU A 205 2.97 13.07 8.63
N VAL A 206 3.14 12.38 7.51
CA VAL A 206 4.11 12.74 6.46
C VAL A 206 3.40 13.36 5.27
N ALA A 207 4.15 14.11 4.46
CA ALA A 207 3.66 14.54 3.15
C ALA A 207 3.28 13.34 2.27
N THR A 208 2.42 13.57 1.28
CA THR A 208 2.03 12.56 0.29
C THR A 208 2.43 13.00 -1.11
N THR A 209 2.79 12.04 -1.98
CA THR A 209 2.74 12.27 -3.43
C THR A 209 1.52 11.55 -3.99
N GLY A 210 0.52 12.31 -4.43
CA GLY A 210 -0.81 11.76 -4.66
C GLY A 210 -1.40 11.31 -3.32
N LYS A 211 -1.55 10.01 -3.12
CA LYS A 211 -2.02 9.39 -1.88
C LYS A 211 -0.97 8.49 -1.20
N ALA A 212 0.20 8.35 -1.81
CA ALA A 212 1.31 7.58 -1.25
C ALA A 212 2.08 8.41 -0.19
N PRO A 213 2.18 7.95 1.07
CA PRO A 213 2.94 8.65 2.11
C PRO A 213 4.45 8.64 1.83
N GLN A 214 5.12 9.76 2.07
CA GLN A 214 6.56 9.93 1.86
C GLN A 214 7.35 9.71 3.16
N PHE A 215 7.15 8.56 3.80
CA PHE A 215 7.82 8.18 5.05
C PHE A 215 9.18 7.49 4.83
N PHE A 216 9.58 7.28 3.57
CA PHE A 216 10.84 6.65 3.21
C PHE A 216 11.55 7.44 2.12
N GLN A 217 12.86 7.25 2.02
CA GLN A 217 13.71 7.83 1.00
C GLN A 217 14.67 6.78 0.43
N ARG A 218 14.99 6.91 -0.85
CA ARG A 218 15.93 6.01 -1.54
C ARG A 218 17.37 6.28 -1.15
N LEU A 219 18.14 5.20 -1.12
CA LEU A 219 19.59 5.19 -0.99
C LEU A 219 20.17 4.73 -2.32
N ASN A 220 21.13 5.49 -2.86
CA ASN A 220 21.68 5.25 -4.19
C ASN A 220 23.20 5.28 -4.24
N GLN A 221 23.87 5.55 -3.11
CA GLN A 221 25.31 5.51 -3.03
C GLN A 221 25.77 4.10 -2.60
N ALA A 222 27.04 3.81 -2.85
CA ALA A 222 27.67 2.60 -2.34
C ALA A 222 27.55 2.52 -0.79
N ALA A 223 27.60 1.29 -0.26
CA ALA A 223 27.40 1.03 1.17
C ALA A 223 28.39 1.81 2.07
N ASN A 224 29.61 2.05 1.60
CA ASN A 224 30.67 2.76 2.34
C ASN A 224 30.62 4.29 2.21
N VAL A 225 29.67 4.86 1.48
CA VAL A 225 29.52 6.31 1.29
C VAL A 225 28.40 6.80 2.20
N VAL A 226 28.66 7.80 3.05
CA VAL A 226 27.62 8.35 3.93
C VAL A 226 26.55 9.08 3.13
N GLU A 227 25.27 8.83 3.42
CA GLU A 227 24.14 9.57 2.86
C GLU A 227 23.37 10.31 3.96
N THR A 228 23.02 11.58 3.70
CA THR A 228 22.12 12.36 4.55
C THR A 228 20.67 12.24 4.08
N ARG A 229 19.75 11.89 4.97
CA ARG A 229 18.30 11.75 4.68
C ARG A 229 17.46 12.33 5.80
N ASP A 230 16.82 13.47 5.56
CA ASP A 230 15.99 14.14 6.56
C ASP A 230 14.51 13.81 6.36
N PHE A 231 13.76 13.67 7.45
CA PHE A 231 12.32 13.44 7.42
C PHE A 231 11.56 14.59 8.07
N GLU A 232 10.73 15.25 7.29
CA GLU A 232 9.81 16.28 7.78
C GLU A 232 8.45 15.67 8.13
N LEU A 233 8.00 15.94 9.34
CA LEU A 233 6.71 15.51 9.87
C LEU A 233 5.80 16.70 10.10
N THR A 234 4.48 16.48 10.01
CA THR A 234 3.44 17.46 10.34
C THR A 234 2.69 16.99 11.57
N ALA A 235 2.67 17.79 12.63
CA ALA A 235 1.91 17.46 13.84
C ALA A 235 0.41 17.42 13.55
N VAL A 236 -0.27 16.38 14.02
CA VAL A 236 -1.72 16.20 13.90
C VAL A 236 -2.29 15.53 15.14
N ASN A 237 -3.59 15.70 15.39
CA ASN A 237 -4.32 14.83 16.30
C ASN A 237 -5.02 13.72 15.51
N ASN A 238 -4.55 12.49 15.70
CA ASN A 238 -5.10 11.28 15.12
C ASN A 238 -5.25 10.18 16.18
N ASP A 239 -5.41 10.53 17.47
CA ASP A 239 -5.71 9.55 18.53
C ASP A 239 -7.06 8.84 18.26
N LYS A 240 -7.97 9.57 17.62
CA LYS A 240 -9.18 9.03 16.99
C LYS A 240 -9.00 9.02 15.47
N HIS A 241 -9.04 7.83 14.89
CA HIS A 241 -8.90 7.66 13.45
C HIS A 241 -9.63 6.43 12.93
N VAL A 242 -9.77 6.36 11.61
CA VAL A 242 -10.32 5.22 10.89
C VAL A 242 -9.28 4.67 9.94
N LEU A 243 -9.16 3.35 9.88
CA LEU A 243 -8.36 2.62 8.90
C LEU A 243 -9.27 1.82 7.97
N MET A 244 -9.25 2.14 6.68
CA MET A 244 -9.85 1.32 5.63
C MET A 244 -8.88 0.20 5.27
N VAL A 245 -9.29 -1.05 5.41
CA VAL A 245 -8.45 -2.22 5.15
C VAL A 245 -8.98 -2.93 3.91
N LEU A 246 -8.18 -2.95 2.83
CA LEU A 246 -8.59 -3.44 1.51
C LEU A 246 -7.52 -4.33 0.88
N GLY A 247 -7.88 -5.49 0.34
CA GLY A 247 -6.93 -6.44 -0.24
C GLY A 247 -7.39 -6.99 -1.59
N ASP A 248 -6.46 -7.63 -2.29
CA ASP A 248 -6.77 -8.54 -3.40
C ASP A 248 -7.60 -7.83 -4.47
N MET A 249 -7.05 -6.73 -4.99
CA MET A 249 -7.68 -5.94 -6.04
C MET A 249 -7.48 -6.59 -7.41
N HIS A 250 -6.35 -7.30 -7.63
CA HIS A 250 -6.01 -7.98 -8.88
C HIS A 250 -6.30 -7.15 -10.14
N LEU A 251 -5.94 -5.87 -10.12
CA LEU A 251 -6.14 -5.01 -11.29
C LEU A 251 -5.15 -5.41 -12.38
N ALA A 252 -5.67 -5.68 -13.57
CA ALA A 252 -4.91 -6.18 -14.71
C ALA A 252 -5.39 -5.63 -16.06
N ASN A 253 -6.36 -4.71 -16.10
CA ASN A 253 -6.95 -4.16 -17.33
C ASN A 253 -7.51 -5.25 -18.27
N ARG A 254 -8.17 -6.25 -17.69
CA ARG A 254 -8.74 -7.38 -18.40
C ARG A 254 -10.11 -7.01 -18.94
N SER A 255 -10.25 -6.98 -20.26
CA SER A 255 -11.52 -6.65 -20.92
C SER A 255 -12.64 -7.66 -20.66
N ASN A 256 -12.30 -8.95 -20.48
CA ASN A 256 -13.27 -10.02 -20.24
C ASN A 256 -13.83 -10.03 -18.82
N THR A 257 -13.17 -9.38 -17.86
CA THR A 257 -13.69 -9.19 -16.50
C THR A 257 -14.01 -7.72 -16.22
N ARG A 258 -13.58 -6.76 -17.05
CA ARG A 258 -13.75 -5.32 -16.84
C ARG A 258 -13.30 -4.88 -15.43
N ASP A 259 -12.18 -5.41 -14.98
CA ASP A 259 -11.66 -5.23 -13.61
C ASP A 259 -11.47 -3.76 -13.22
N VAL A 260 -10.83 -2.96 -14.08
CA VAL A 260 -10.62 -1.52 -13.84
C VAL A 260 -11.94 -0.75 -13.79
N ASP A 261 -12.91 -1.07 -14.66
CA ASP A 261 -14.24 -0.43 -14.63
C ASP A 261 -14.98 -0.75 -13.34
N GLN A 262 -14.99 -2.03 -12.92
CA GLN A 262 -15.65 -2.46 -11.68
C GLN A 262 -15.00 -1.81 -10.45
N PHE A 263 -13.67 -1.70 -10.43
CA PHE A 263 -12.95 -0.97 -9.40
C PHE A 263 -13.36 0.51 -9.35
N GLN A 264 -13.40 1.18 -10.50
CA GLN A 264 -13.71 2.61 -10.56
C GLN A 264 -15.18 2.94 -10.26
N GLN A 265 -16.11 2.15 -10.81
CA GLN A 265 -17.55 2.42 -10.70
C GLN A 265 -18.16 1.81 -9.43
N GLY A 266 -17.57 0.73 -8.92
CA GLY A 266 -17.95 0.06 -7.67
C GLY A 266 -17.13 0.58 -6.49
N LEU A 267 -15.93 0.01 -6.29
CA LEU A 267 -15.13 0.26 -5.10
C LEU A 267 -14.85 1.75 -4.87
N LEU A 268 -14.27 2.47 -5.84
CA LEU A 268 -13.84 3.85 -5.62
C LEU A 268 -15.01 4.75 -5.21
N LYS A 269 -16.19 4.56 -5.80
CA LYS A 269 -17.39 5.31 -5.42
C LYS A 269 -17.78 5.01 -3.97
N ASP A 270 -17.84 3.74 -3.60
CA ASP A 270 -18.31 3.28 -2.31
C ASP A 270 -17.33 3.61 -1.15
N VAL A 271 -16.04 3.33 -1.36
CA VAL A 271 -14.99 3.59 -0.36
C VAL A 271 -14.80 5.08 -0.15
N ASN A 272 -14.85 5.91 -1.19
CA ASN A 272 -14.70 7.35 -1.05
C ASN A 272 -15.90 7.98 -0.36
N GLN A 273 -17.14 7.51 -0.63
CA GLN A 273 -18.31 7.94 0.14
C GLN A 273 -18.16 7.63 1.63
N THR A 274 -17.65 6.44 1.97
CA THR A 274 -17.39 6.05 3.36
C THR A 274 -16.28 6.88 4.00
N ILE A 275 -15.17 7.09 3.29
CA ILE A 275 -14.05 7.95 3.74
C ILE A 275 -14.55 9.37 4.01
N ASP A 276 -15.29 9.95 3.07
CA ASP A 276 -15.76 11.32 3.16
C ASP A 276 -16.76 11.47 4.31
N ALA A 277 -17.60 10.46 4.57
CA ALA A 277 -18.50 10.45 5.73
C ALA A 277 -17.75 10.59 7.06
N TYR A 278 -16.66 9.85 7.27
CA TYR A 278 -15.82 9.97 8.47
C TYR A 278 -15.02 11.27 8.51
N LYS A 279 -14.53 11.75 7.37
CA LYS A 279 -13.81 13.04 7.32
C LYS A 279 -14.73 14.20 7.68
N ASN A 280 -16.00 14.15 7.27
CA ASN A 280 -17.00 15.17 7.58
C ASN A 280 -17.32 15.25 9.09
N THR A 281 -17.04 14.20 9.87
CA THR A 281 -17.12 14.24 11.34
C THR A 281 -15.81 14.69 12.01
N GLY A 282 -14.83 15.17 11.23
CA GLY A 282 -13.52 15.59 11.73
C GLY A 282 -12.58 14.44 12.07
N THR A 283 -12.94 13.19 11.74
CA THR A 283 -12.11 12.01 12.03
C THR A 283 -11.03 11.83 10.98
N LYS A 284 -9.81 11.54 11.40
CA LYS A 284 -8.71 11.18 10.50
C LYS A 284 -9.00 9.83 9.87
N VAL A 285 -8.77 9.69 8.57
CA VAL A 285 -9.03 8.44 7.85
C VAL A 285 -7.77 8.07 7.08
N TYR A 286 -7.38 6.80 7.11
CA TYR A 286 -6.25 6.25 6.39
C TYR A 286 -6.69 4.96 5.69
N ALA A 287 -5.87 4.45 4.79
CA ALA A 287 -6.09 3.15 4.18
C ALA A 287 -4.82 2.30 4.28
N LEU A 288 -4.99 0.99 4.45
CA LEU A 288 -3.93 0.00 4.45
C LEU A 288 -4.34 -1.13 3.52
N THR A 289 -3.51 -1.40 2.50
CA THR A 289 -3.77 -2.53 1.63
C THR A 289 -3.29 -3.84 2.24
N LEU A 290 -3.79 -4.97 1.73
CA LEU A 290 -3.41 -6.32 2.15
C LEU A 290 -2.73 -7.11 1.02
N GLY A 291 -2.08 -6.45 0.07
CA GLY A 291 -1.42 -7.10 -1.07
C GLY A 291 -2.33 -7.42 -2.25
N ASP A 292 -1.71 -7.97 -3.30
CA ASP A 292 -2.33 -8.34 -4.59
C ASP A 292 -3.09 -7.17 -5.22
N MET A 293 -2.39 -6.04 -5.26
CA MET A 293 -2.89 -4.81 -5.88
C MET A 293 -3.03 -4.97 -7.39
N THR A 294 -2.09 -5.72 -7.98
CA THR A 294 -2.05 -6.05 -9.40
C THR A 294 -2.05 -7.56 -9.61
N TRP A 295 -1.94 -7.97 -10.87
CA TRP A 295 -1.75 -9.38 -11.20
C TRP A 295 -0.61 -9.50 -12.22
N GLU A 296 0.58 -9.85 -11.74
CA GLU A 296 1.84 -10.00 -12.47
C GLU A 296 1.76 -10.85 -13.73
N THR A 297 0.83 -11.80 -13.77
CA THR A 297 0.54 -12.60 -14.98
C THR A 297 0.22 -11.74 -16.20
N TYR A 298 -0.35 -10.55 -15.99
CA TYR A 298 -0.87 -9.69 -17.05
C TYR A 298 -0.12 -8.37 -17.21
N TRP A 299 0.99 -8.17 -16.48
CA TRP A 299 1.76 -6.93 -16.54
C TRP A 299 2.21 -6.59 -17.97
N ASP A 300 2.68 -7.59 -18.71
CA ASP A 300 3.16 -7.42 -20.09
C ASP A 300 2.01 -7.44 -21.11
N ASP A 301 1.08 -8.40 -20.98
CA ASP A 301 0.01 -8.61 -21.95
C ASP A 301 -0.99 -7.45 -22.01
N PHE A 302 -1.30 -6.83 -20.87
CA PHE A 302 -2.27 -5.75 -20.77
C PHE A 302 -1.66 -4.42 -20.30
N GLY A 303 -0.34 -4.37 -20.11
CA GLY A 303 0.39 -3.15 -19.76
C GLY A 303 -0.03 -2.57 -18.41
N PHE A 304 -0.53 -3.40 -17.49
CA PHE A 304 -1.05 -2.98 -16.19
C PHE A 304 -0.22 -3.60 -15.07
N GLY A 305 0.74 -2.84 -14.55
CA GLY A 305 1.52 -3.22 -13.38
C GLY A 305 1.47 -2.16 -12.27
N LEU A 306 2.43 -2.24 -11.35
CA LEU A 306 2.48 -1.36 -10.17
C LEU A 306 2.36 0.15 -10.47
N PRO A 307 2.94 0.72 -11.56
CA PRO A 307 2.73 2.13 -11.88
C PRO A 307 1.28 2.48 -12.22
N GLN A 308 0.56 1.59 -12.93
CA GLN A 308 -0.86 1.76 -13.25
C GLN A 308 -1.73 1.63 -11.99
N TYR A 309 -1.38 0.69 -11.11
CA TYR A 309 -2.01 0.62 -9.80
C TYR A 309 -1.90 1.94 -9.03
N LEU A 310 -0.73 2.60 -9.00
CA LEU A 310 -0.61 3.90 -8.33
C LEU A 310 -1.55 4.96 -8.92
N THR A 311 -1.81 4.93 -10.23
CA THR A 311 -2.80 5.82 -10.87
C THR A 311 -4.21 5.59 -10.33
N GLU A 312 -4.60 4.33 -10.13
CA GLU A 312 -5.92 3.97 -9.59
C GLU A 312 -6.02 4.22 -8.08
N MET A 313 -5.00 3.83 -7.31
CA MET A 313 -4.90 4.05 -5.87
C MET A 313 -4.97 5.54 -5.51
N ASN A 314 -4.37 6.42 -6.32
CA ASN A 314 -4.41 7.87 -6.09
C ASN A 314 -5.82 8.48 -6.15
N LYS A 315 -6.83 7.72 -6.62
CA LYS A 315 -8.24 8.11 -6.63
C LYS A 315 -8.97 7.75 -5.33
N ILE A 316 -8.33 7.05 -4.39
CA ILE A 316 -8.84 6.86 -3.03
C ILE A 316 -8.68 8.18 -2.27
N ASN A 317 -9.72 8.65 -1.59
CA ASN A 317 -9.76 9.98 -1.01
C ASN A 317 -8.87 10.16 0.23
N THR A 318 -7.98 9.21 0.54
CA THR A 318 -7.09 9.29 1.69
C THR A 318 -5.71 8.67 1.47
N MET A 319 -4.79 8.89 2.41
CA MET A 319 -3.44 8.31 2.39
C MET A 319 -3.48 6.78 2.44
N VAL A 320 -2.71 6.11 1.59
CA VAL A 320 -2.70 4.65 1.45
C VAL A 320 -1.32 4.07 1.76
N PHE A 321 -1.26 3.25 2.80
CA PHE A 321 -0.13 2.38 3.14
C PHE A 321 -0.30 1.05 2.39
N ASN A 322 0.79 0.48 1.88
CA ASN A 322 0.72 -0.70 1.01
C ASN A 322 1.45 -1.90 1.60
N THR A 323 0.73 -3.01 1.69
CA THR A 323 1.30 -4.34 1.92
C THR A 323 1.50 -5.03 0.57
N MET A 324 2.59 -5.77 0.41
CA MET A 324 2.88 -6.55 -0.78
C MET A 324 2.15 -7.90 -0.77
N GLY A 325 1.61 -8.33 -1.91
CA GLY A 325 1.10 -9.70 -2.09
C GLY A 325 1.92 -10.53 -3.07
N ASN A 326 1.54 -11.81 -3.23
CA ASN A 326 2.30 -12.72 -4.09
C ASN A 326 2.20 -12.35 -5.58
N HIS A 327 1.12 -11.70 -5.99
CA HIS A 327 0.90 -11.22 -7.36
C HIS A 327 1.51 -9.84 -7.63
N ASP A 328 2.24 -9.27 -6.66
CA ASP A 328 2.97 -8.01 -6.83
C ASP A 328 4.48 -8.22 -7.05
N ASN A 329 4.93 -9.49 -7.05
CA ASN A 329 6.31 -9.91 -7.37
C ASN A 329 6.57 -9.91 -8.88
N ASP A 330 7.78 -9.52 -9.31
CA ASP A 330 8.18 -9.60 -10.73
C ASP A 330 8.45 -11.07 -11.13
N PRO A 331 7.64 -11.66 -12.02
CA PRO A 331 7.73 -13.08 -12.36
C PRO A 331 8.94 -13.41 -13.24
N ASN A 332 9.74 -12.41 -13.65
CA ASN A 332 10.95 -12.61 -14.43
C ASN A 332 12.20 -12.89 -13.57
N PHE A 333 12.08 -12.77 -12.24
CA PHE A 333 13.18 -13.01 -11.32
C PHE A 333 12.98 -14.29 -10.52
N VAL A 334 14.09 -14.97 -10.23
CA VAL A 334 14.15 -16.09 -9.30
C VAL A 334 14.60 -15.53 -7.94
N ALA A 335 14.02 -16.04 -6.87
CA ALA A 335 14.23 -15.60 -5.49
C ALA A 335 13.69 -14.21 -5.12
N ASP A 336 13.38 -14.06 -3.82
CA ASP A 336 12.76 -12.91 -3.15
C ASP A 336 13.27 -11.55 -3.61
N TRP A 337 14.55 -11.27 -3.33
CA TRP A 337 15.11 -9.93 -3.50
C TRP A 337 15.01 -9.43 -4.94
N GLY A 338 15.23 -10.28 -5.94
CA GLY A 338 15.11 -9.86 -7.33
C GLY A 338 13.66 -9.55 -7.73
N ALA A 339 12.71 -10.38 -7.28
CA ALA A 339 11.30 -10.25 -7.62
C ALA A 339 10.64 -9.02 -6.97
N GLU A 340 11.10 -8.64 -5.78
CA GLU A 340 10.60 -7.47 -5.06
C GLU A 340 11.18 -6.13 -5.54
N ASP A 341 12.26 -6.10 -6.34
CA ASP A 341 12.95 -4.85 -6.70
C ASP A 341 11.99 -3.85 -7.37
N ARG A 342 11.07 -4.34 -8.21
CA ARG A 342 10.06 -3.50 -8.86
C ARG A 342 9.04 -2.94 -7.87
N PHE A 343 8.60 -3.73 -6.90
CA PHE A 343 7.75 -3.25 -5.81
C PHE A 343 8.47 -2.19 -5.01
N ARG A 344 9.71 -2.48 -4.62
CA ARG A 344 10.55 -1.52 -3.92
C ARG A 344 10.60 -0.24 -4.69
N ASP A 345 11.01 -0.23 -5.95
CA ASP A 345 11.21 0.97 -6.78
C ASP A 345 9.94 1.81 -6.99
N VAL A 346 8.79 1.17 -7.22
CA VAL A 346 7.55 1.85 -7.59
C VAL A 346 6.72 2.22 -6.36
N ILE A 347 6.56 1.30 -5.42
CA ILE A 347 5.67 1.44 -4.26
C ILE A 347 6.44 1.94 -3.03
N GLY A 348 7.41 1.18 -2.54
CA GLY A 348 8.13 1.51 -1.30
C GLY A 348 8.72 0.29 -0.60
N PRO A 349 9.16 0.42 0.67
CA PRO A 349 9.64 -0.71 1.47
C PRO A 349 8.65 -1.89 1.46
N THR A 350 9.13 -3.13 1.35
CA THR A 350 8.29 -4.34 1.39
C THR A 350 7.80 -4.66 2.79
N TYR A 351 8.48 -4.14 3.81
CA TYR A 351 8.08 -4.19 5.20
C TYR A 351 8.57 -2.95 5.94
N TYR A 352 7.76 -2.46 6.89
CA TYR A 352 7.98 -1.21 7.63
C TYR A 352 7.00 -1.09 8.81
N SER A 353 7.21 -0.09 9.67
CA SER A 353 6.32 0.21 10.80
C SER A 353 5.97 1.70 10.85
N PHE A 354 4.86 2.03 11.50
CA PHE A 354 4.42 3.40 11.78
C PHE A 354 3.39 3.40 12.91
N ASN A 355 3.13 4.57 13.50
CA ASN A 355 2.08 4.76 14.49
C ASN A 355 1.01 5.70 13.94
N ILE A 356 -0.25 5.46 14.33
CA ILE A 356 -1.34 6.43 14.20
C ILE A 356 -2.04 6.47 15.56
N GLY A 357 -2.06 7.63 16.20
CA GLY A 357 -2.51 7.73 17.58
C GLY A 357 -1.69 6.82 18.51
N LYS A 358 -2.36 6.00 19.32
CA LYS A 358 -1.74 5.02 20.22
C LYS A 358 -1.48 3.65 19.59
N VAL A 359 -1.86 3.45 18.33
CA VAL A 359 -1.75 2.14 17.68
C VAL A 359 -0.44 2.03 16.92
N HIS A 360 0.29 0.94 17.15
CA HIS A 360 1.49 0.59 16.39
C HIS A 360 1.11 -0.34 15.24
N TYR A 361 1.44 0.06 14.01
CA TYR A 361 1.21 -0.69 12.80
C TYR A 361 2.53 -1.24 12.27
N VAL A 362 2.51 -2.53 11.91
CA VAL A 362 3.61 -3.20 11.22
C VAL A 362 3.07 -3.75 9.91
N VAL A 363 3.77 -3.49 8.80
CA VAL A 363 3.52 -4.07 7.50
C VAL A 363 4.65 -5.05 7.21
N LEU A 364 4.30 -6.31 6.90
CA LEU A 364 5.24 -7.38 6.61
C LEU A 364 4.98 -7.98 5.23
N ASP A 365 6.06 -8.39 4.58
CA ASP A 365 6.01 -9.27 3.43
C ASP A 365 6.21 -10.71 3.93
N ASN A 366 5.16 -11.53 3.80
CA ASN A 366 5.22 -12.94 4.20
C ASN A 366 5.25 -13.90 3.00
N ILE A 367 5.71 -13.42 1.84
CA ILE A 367 5.88 -14.16 0.59
C ILE A 367 7.37 -14.38 0.34
N GLU A 368 7.93 -15.53 0.77
CA GLU A 368 9.29 -15.90 0.33
C GLU A 368 9.20 -16.45 -1.10
N TYR A 369 9.39 -15.57 -2.08
CA TYR A 369 9.25 -15.86 -3.49
C TYR A 369 10.41 -16.72 -3.99
N LEU A 370 10.09 -17.84 -4.65
CA LEU A 370 11.09 -18.77 -5.17
C LEU A 370 11.17 -18.69 -6.68
N ASN A 371 10.01 -18.80 -7.34
CA ASN A 371 9.85 -18.83 -8.80
C ASN A 371 10.77 -19.82 -9.53
N THR A 372 11.00 -20.97 -8.90
CA THR A 372 11.72 -22.10 -9.51
C THR A 372 10.78 -23.08 -10.20
N ASN A 373 9.48 -23.01 -9.89
CA ASN A 373 8.43 -23.81 -10.49
C ASN A 373 7.13 -22.98 -10.58
N ASN A 374 6.95 -22.26 -11.68
CA ASN A 374 5.74 -21.48 -11.98
C ASN A 374 5.33 -20.54 -10.84
N ARG A 375 6.18 -19.56 -10.50
CA ARG A 375 5.88 -18.48 -9.53
C ARG A 375 5.53 -18.99 -8.12
N ASN A 376 6.03 -20.17 -7.77
CA ASN A 376 5.89 -20.72 -6.43
C ASN A 376 6.61 -19.86 -5.38
N TYR A 377 6.06 -19.89 -4.16
CA TYR A 377 6.56 -19.16 -2.99
C TYR A 377 6.28 -19.98 -1.72
N ASN A 378 7.00 -19.66 -0.64
CA ASN A 378 6.67 -20.16 0.70
C ASN A 378 5.92 -19.07 1.48
N ALA A 379 4.87 -19.47 2.22
CA ALA A 379 4.25 -18.58 3.20
C ALA A 379 5.15 -18.50 4.44
N LYS A 380 5.86 -17.38 4.61
CA LYS A 380 6.94 -17.25 5.59
C LYS A 380 7.34 -15.80 5.77
N VAL A 381 7.53 -15.37 7.02
CA VAL A 381 8.25 -14.11 7.30
C VAL A 381 9.74 -14.46 7.38
N VAL A 382 10.54 -14.01 6.41
CA VAL A 382 11.95 -14.42 6.30
C VAL A 382 12.80 -13.91 7.47
N ALA A 383 13.96 -14.55 7.69
CA ALA A 383 14.77 -14.33 8.89
C ALA A 383 15.20 -12.86 9.09
N ASP A 384 15.54 -12.15 8.00
CA ASP A 384 15.91 -10.73 8.07
C ASP A 384 14.73 -9.87 8.56
N GLN A 385 13.50 -10.17 8.11
CA GLN A 385 12.28 -9.51 8.56
C GLN A 385 11.95 -9.84 10.02
N ILE A 386 12.10 -11.10 10.45
CA ILE A 386 11.93 -11.49 11.87
C ILE A 386 12.94 -10.76 12.76
N ALA A 387 14.19 -10.65 12.33
CA ALA A 387 15.23 -9.95 13.08
C ALA A 387 14.94 -8.45 13.18
N TRP A 388 14.51 -7.83 12.09
CA TRP A 388 14.06 -6.43 12.10
C TRP A 388 12.84 -6.23 13.00
N LEU A 389 11.82 -7.08 12.88
CA LEU A 389 10.59 -7.01 13.67
C LEU A 389 10.89 -7.04 15.17
N LYS A 390 11.80 -7.91 15.63
CA LYS A 390 12.23 -7.95 17.03
C LYS A 390 12.85 -6.62 17.47
N LYS A 391 13.68 -5.98 16.63
CA LYS A 391 14.29 -4.67 16.93
C LYS A 391 13.24 -3.56 16.98
N ASP A 392 12.31 -3.55 16.03
CA ASP A 392 11.22 -2.58 15.94
C ASP A 392 10.27 -2.68 17.14
N LEU A 393 9.78 -3.87 17.45
CA LEU A 393 8.89 -4.11 18.59
C LEU A 393 9.57 -3.82 19.93
N ALA A 394 10.90 -3.96 20.04
CA ALA A 394 11.65 -3.56 21.22
C ALA A 394 11.64 -2.04 21.47
N THR A 395 11.32 -1.22 20.45
CA THR A 395 11.17 0.23 20.62
C THR A 395 9.87 0.63 21.31
N ILE A 396 8.88 -0.27 21.34
CA ILE A 396 7.54 -0.05 21.89
C ILE A 396 7.54 -0.36 23.39
N SER A 397 7.46 0.69 24.20
CA SER A 397 7.48 0.61 25.66
C SER A 397 6.14 0.20 26.27
N ASP A 398 5.03 0.70 25.72
CA ASP A 398 3.69 0.31 26.16
C ASP A 398 3.24 -0.95 25.43
N LYS A 399 3.37 -2.10 26.08
CA LYS A 399 2.95 -3.39 25.54
C LYS A 399 1.43 -3.64 25.61
N ASN A 400 0.68 -2.72 26.23
CA ASN A 400 -0.78 -2.74 26.23
C ASN A 400 -1.38 -1.92 25.07
N ALA A 401 -0.58 -1.07 24.44
CA ALA A 401 -0.97 -0.39 23.23
C ALA A 401 -1.32 -1.42 22.13
N PRO A 402 -2.35 -1.17 21.32
CA PRO A 402 -2.73 -2.10 20.26
C PRO A 402 -1.60 -2.24 19.23
N LEU A 403 -1.26 -3.48 18.92
CA LEU A 403 -0.35 -3.86 17.84
C LEU A 403 -1.18 -4.41 16.67
N VAL A 404 -1.12 -3.74 15.52
CA VAL A 404 -1.81 -4.16 14.30
C VAL A 404 -0.76 -4.54 13.26
N ILE A 405 -0.76 -5.81 12.84
CA ILE A 405 0.19 -6.34 11.86
C ILE A 405 -0.55 -6.65 10.58
N SER A 406 -0.11 -6.11 9.45
CA SER A 406 -0.63 -6.42 8.13
C SER A 406 0.36 -7.31 7.38
N MET A 407 -0.16 -8.38 6.79
CA MET A 407 0.58 -9.29 5.91
C MET A 407 -0.39 -9.88 4.87
N HIS A 408 0.10 -10.36 3.74
CA HIS A 408 -0.78 -10.82 2.67
C HIS A 408 -1.38 -12.21 2.93
N ILE A 409 -0.54 -13.22 3.13
CA ILE A 409 -1.01 -14.58 3.43
C ILE A 409 -1.52 -14.64 4.88
N GLN A 410 -2.66 -15.29 5.08
CA GLN A 410 -3.25 -15.56 6.39
C GLN A 410 -2.29 -16.26 7.37
N LEU A 411 -2.34 -15.91 8.66
CA LEU A 411 -1.62 -16.60 9.74
C LEU A 411 -2.16 -18.02 9.90
N HIS A 412 -3.48 -18.18 9.91
CA HIS A 412 -4.17 -19.45 10.05
C HIS A 412 -4.97 -19.80 8.80
N SER A 413 -5.05 -21.09 8.47
CA SER A 413 -5.86 -21.57 7.35
C SER A 413 -7.37 -21.31 7.54
N ASN A 414 -8.13 -21.32 6.45
CA ASN A 414 -9.60 -21.21 6.49
C ASN A 414 -10.18 -22.17 7.54
N PRO A 415 -10.94 -21.67 8.54
CA PRO A 415 -11.45 -22.51 9.61
C PRO A 415 -12.44 -23.56 9.12
N GLY A 416 -12.29 -24.79 9.63
CA GLY A 416 -13.29 -25.84 9.56
C GLY A 416 -14.08 -25.94 10.86
N LEU A 417 -15.04 -26.87 10.92
CA LEU A 417 -15.79 -27.17 12.14
C LEU A 417 -15.64 -28.63 12.57
N SER A 418 -15.48 -28.86 13.88
CA SER A 418 -15.55 -30.17 14.52
C SER A 418 -16.48 -30.11 15.73
N GLY A 419 -17.57 -30.87 15.70
CA GLY A 419 -18.60 -30.83 16.76
C GLY A 419 -19.23 -29.44 16.97
N GLY A 420 -19.28 -28.61 15.92
CA GLY A 420 -19.77 -27.22 16.00
C GLY A 420 -18.72 -26.19 16.44
N ASN A 421 -17.54 -26.62 16.88
CA ASN A 421 -16.45 -25.74 17.29
C ASN A 421 -15.49 -25.47 16.12
N GLU A 422 -14.92 -24.28 16.10
CA GLU A 422 -13.95 -23.85 15.10
C GLU A 422 -12.62 -24.62 15.22
N THR A 423 -12.09 -25.04 14.08
CA THR A 423 -10.81 -25.75 13.99
C THR A 423 -9.95 -25.14 12.88
N THR A 424 -8.70 -24.83 13.20
CA THR A 424 -7.74 -24.28 12.24
C THR A 424 -6.31 -24.47 12.75
N GLY A 425 -5.33 -24.40 11.83
CA GLY A 425 -3.90 -24.47 12.11
C GLY A 425 -3.14 -23.39 11.34
N TYR A 426 -1.88 -23.18 11.72
CA TYR A 426 -1.04 -22.19 11.06
C TYR A 426 -0.81 -22.48 9.58
N ARG A 427 -0.81 -21.43 8.77
CA ARG A 427 -0.52 -21.46 7.34
C ARG A 427 0.93 -21.09 7.03
N LEU A 428 1.55 -20.24 7.84
CA LEU A 428 2.95 -19.87 7.71
C LEU A 428 3.84 -21.02 8.20
N SER A 429 4.86 -21.32 7.40
CA SER A 429 5.84 -22.38 7.71
C SER A 429 6.64 -22.11 9.00
N ASN A 430 6.85 -20.83 9.34
CA ASN A 430 7.50 -20.39 10.58
C ASN A 430 6.56 -19.58 11.50
N ALA A 431 5.25 -19.87 11.47
CA ALA A 431 4.27 -19.16 12.29
C ALA A 431 4.65 -19.06 13.77
N GLN A 432 5.19 -20.12 14.37
CA GLN A 432 5.58 -20.09 15.78
C GLN A 432 6.68 -19.07 16.04
N GLU A 433 7.72 -19.03 15.20
CA GLU A 433 8.80 -18.04 15.32
C GLU A 433 8.26 -16.61 15.21
N PHE A 434 7.33 -16.37 14.28
CA PHE A 434 6.63 -15.09 14.16
C PHE A 434 5.84 -14.74 15.43
N VAL A 435 4.98 -15.65 15.91
CA VAL A 435 4.15 -15.45 17.11
C VAL A 435 5.01 -15.19 18.36
N ASP A 436 6.14 -15.89 18.49
CA ASP A 436 7.08 -15.70 19.60
C ASP A 436 7.65 -14.27 19.66
N THR A 437 7.78 -13.58 18.52
CA THR A 437 8.20 -12.17 18.48
C THR A 437 7.20 -11.21 19.13
N LEU A 438 5.93 -11.63 19.22
CA LEU A 438 4.82 -10.84 19.73
C LEU A 438 4.65 -11.04 21.25
N THR A 439 5.49 -11.87 21.88
CA THR A 439 5.47 -12.12 23.32
C THR A 439 5.54 -10.82 24.11
N GLY A 440 4.62 -10.69 25.07
CA GLY A 440 4.52 -9.54 25.97
C GLY A 440 3.48 -8.50 25.54
N PHE A 441 3.05 -8.50 24.27
CA PHE A 441 1.93 -7.66 23.83
C PHE A 441 0.59 -8.28 24.25
N THR A 442 -0.33 -7.46 24.74
CA THR A 442 -1.63 -7.94 25.25
C THR A 442 -2.78 -7.79 24.26
N LYS A 443 -2.61 -6.97 23.21
CA LYS A 443 -3.63 -6.70 22.20
C LYS A 443 -3.02 -6.72 20.81
N VAL A 444 -3.02 -7.91 20.19
CA VAL A 444 -2.46 -8.12 18.85
C VAL A 444 -3.56 -8.42 17.85
N HIS A 445 -3.60 -7.64 16.78
CA HIS A 445 -4.45 -7.85 15.62
C HIS A 445 -3.59 -8.16 14.40
N VAL A 446 -3.97 -9.18 13.64
CA VAL A 446 -3.30 -9.56 12.39
C VAL A 446 -4.29 -9.41 11.24
N LEU A 447 -4.00 -8.54 10.28
CA LEU A 447 -4.83 -8.25 9.12
C LEU A 447 -4.26 -8.96 7.90
N THR A 448 -5.08 -9.77 7.22
CA THR A 448 -4.65 -10.65 6.13
C THR A 448 -5.66 -10.69 4.98
N GLY A 449 -5.19 -11.07 3.79
CA GLY A 449 -5.97 -11.20 2.56
C GLY A 449 -5.74 -12.56 1.89
N HIS A 450 -5.37 -12.58 0.61
CA HIS A 450 -4.90 -13.74 -0.17
C HIS A 450 -5.96 -14.81 -0.51
N THR A 451 -6.87 -15.11 0.42
CA THR A 451 -7.76 -16.27 0.31
C THR A 451 -9.03 -16.00 -0.49
N HIS A 452 -9.39 -14.72 -0.67
CA HIS A 452 -10.65 -14.26 -1.26
C HIS A 452 -11.89 -14.82 -0.53
N ILE A 453 -11.82 -14.87 0.79
CA ILE A 453 -12.93 -15.20 1.70
C ILE A 453 -12.82 -14.29 2.93
N ASN A 454 -13.85 -14.26 3.77
CA ASN A 454 -13.84 -13.48 5.01
C ASN A 454 -13.90 -14.42 6.22
N TYR A 455 -13.02 -14.23 7.21
CA TYR A 455 -13.14 -14.91 8.50
C TYR A 455 -12.30 -14.21 9.57
N ASN A 456 -12.66 -14.47 10.82
CA ASN A 456 -11.93 -14.02 12.00
C ASN A 456 -11.53 -15.21 12.86
N ILE A 457 -10.30 -15.22 13.37
CA ILE A 457 -9.80 -16.25 14.28
C ILE A 457 -9.26 -15.59 15.53
N GLU A 458 -9.74 -16.04 16.68
CA GLU A 458 -9.29 -15.54 17.99
C GLU A 458 -8.55 -16.65 18.74
N ARG A 459 -7.28 -16.40 19.05
CA ARG A 459 -6.44 -17.30 19.83
C ARG A 459 -6.19 -16.67 21.19
N ASP A 460 -6.73 -17.29 22.23
CA ASP A 460 -6.58 -16.86 23.63
C ASP A 460 -5.23 -17.27 24.24
N ALA A 461 -4.26 -17.71 23.42
CA ALA A 461 -2.90 -18.00 23.85
C ALA A 461 -2.17 -16.71 24.25
N THR A 462 -0.96 -16.80 24.81
CA THR A 462 -0.12 -15.63 25.09
C THR A 462 0.94 -15.48 23.99
N PRO A 463 0.94 -14.39 23.20
CA PRO A 463 0.00 -13.25 23.24
C PRO A 463 -1.36 -13.57 22.62
N ALA A 464 -2.41 -12.89 23.10
CA ALA A 464 -3.74 -13.03 22.53
C ALA A 464 -3.74 -12.39 21.14
N ILE A 465 -4.02 -13.21 20.13
CA ILE A 465 -3.99 -12.80 18.72
C ILE A 465 -5.40 -12.90 18.17
N MET A 466 -5.86 -11.81 17.57
CA MET A 466 -7.03 -11.84 16.70
C MET A 466 -6.61 -11.61 15.26
N GLU A 467 -6.79 -12.64 14.43
CA GLU A 467 -6.61 -12.54 12.99
C GLU A 467 -7.92 -12.18 12.30
N HIS A 468 -7.81 -11.30 11.31
CA HIS A 468 -8.87 -10.80 10.45
C HIS A 468 -8.45 -11.05 9.01
N ASN A 469 -8.95 -12.12 8.40
CA ASN A 469 -8.78 -12.36 6.98
C ASN A 469 -9.94 -11.66 6.26
N THR A 470 -9.63 -10.56 5.58
CA THR A 470 -10.61 -9.72 4.89
C THR A 470 -10.91 -10.25 3.50
N ALA A 471 -12.18 -10.31 3.13
CA ALA A 471 -12.58 -10.69 1.77
C ALA A 471 -11.99 -9.76 0.70
N ALA A 472 -11.80 -10.32 -0.50
CA ALA A 472 -11.18 -9.61 -1.60
C ALA A 472 -12.06 -8.48 -2.14
N VAL A 473 -11.43 -7.35 -2.45
CA VAL A 473 -12.07 -6.24 -3.19
C VAL A 473 -12.64 -6.72 -4.51
N CYS A 474 -11.88 -7.55 -5.23
CA CYS A 474 -12.29 -8.06 -6.53
C CYS A 474 -13.34 -9.18 -6.46
N ALA A 475 -13.79 -9.57 -5.26
CA ALA A 475 -14.61 -10.74 -5.07
C ALA A 475 -13.93 -11.98 -5.70
N THR A 476 -14.60 -12.68 -6.61
CA THR A 476 -14.01 -13.80 -7.36
C THR A 476 -13.30 -13.29 -8.63
N TRP A 477 -12.16 -12.63 -8.46
CA TRP A 477 -11.32 -12.05 -9.53
C TRP A 477 -12.10 -11.26 -10.59
N TRP A 478 -13.06 -10.45 -10.12
CA TRP A 478 -13.98 -9.62 -10.91
C TRP A 478 -14.97 -10.40 -11.80
N TRP A 479 -14.98 -11.74 -11.76
CA TRP A 479 -15.90 -12.55 -12.56
C TRP A 479 -17.34 -12.41 -12.12
N THR A 480 -17.60 -12.53 -10.82
CA THR A 480 -18.97 -12.51 -10.25
C THR A 480 -19.64 -11.13 -10.32
N GLY A 481 -18.86 -10.06 -10.45
CA GLY A 481 -19.38 -8.69 -10.69
C GLY A 481 -19.47 -8.32 -12.17
N HIS A 482 -19.00 -9.17 -13.10
CA HIS A 482 -19.03 -8.86 -14.52
C HIS A 482 -20.48 -8.81 -15.05
N PRO A 483 -20.86 -7.85 -15.91
CA PRO A 483 -22.23 -7.73 -16.42
C PRO A 483 -22.76 -8.93 -17.21
N SER A 484 -21.88 -9.74 -17.81
CA SER A 484 -22.27 -10.98 -18.48
C SER A 484 -22.40 -12.17 -17.53
N TYR A 485 -21.98 -12.01 -16.27
CA TYR A 485 -22.19 -12.98 -15.21
C TYR A 485 -23.44 -12.58 -14.45
N ALA A 486 -24.15 -13.58 -13.98
CA ALA A 486 -25.53 -13.40 -13.58
C ALA A 486 -25.66 -12.36 -12.44
N ALA A 487 -26.53 -11.38 -12.68
CA ALA A 487 -26.93 -10.31 -11.76
C ALA A 487 -25.83 -9.36 -11.23
N GLN A 488 -24.57 -9.52 -11.61
CA GLN A 488 -23.44 -8.73 -11.07
C GLN A 488 -23.34 -8.85 -9.53
N ASN A 489 -23.49 -10.07 -9.01
CA ASN A 489 -23.55 -10.32 -7.57
C ASN A 489 -22.28 -9.91 -6.80
N HIS A 490 -21.14 -9.80 -7.46
CA HIS A 490 -19.87 -9.35 -6.88
C HIS A 490 -19.53 -10.03 -5.55
N ILE A 491 -19.53 -11.37 -5.51
CA ILE A 491 -19.31 -12.18 -4.29
C ILE A 491 -18.07 -13.07 -4.34
N CYS A 492 -17.41 -13.19 -3.19
CA CYS A 492 -16.29 -14.07 -2.89
C CYS A 492 -16.71 -15.55 -2.86
N LYS A 493 -15.72 -16.44 -2.79
CA LYS A 493 -15.91 -17.90 -2.86
C LYS A 493 -16.68 -18.49 -1.69
N ASP A 494 -16.81 -17.75 -0.60
CA ASP A 494 -17.58 -18.08 0.60
C ASP A 494 -18.96 -17.38 0.63
N GLY A 495 -19.34 -16.68 -0.44
CA GLY A 495 -20.58 -15.93 -0.55
C GLY A 495 -20.55 -14.51 0.01
N THR A 496 -19.43 -14.08 0.59
CA THR A 496 -19.23 -12.71 1.09
C THR A 496 -19.21 -11.72 -0.08
N PRO A 497 -19.99 -10.63 -0.08
CA PRO A 497 -19.85 -9.57 -1.09
C PRO A 497 -18.41 -9.05 -1.12
N GLY A 498 -17.80 -8.82 -2.27
CA GLY A 498 -16.49 -8.17 -2.35
C GLY A 498 -16.51 -6.80 -1.66
N GLY A 499 -15.46 -6.46 -0.93
CA GLY A 499 -15.54 -5.41 0.08
C GLY A 499 -14.22 -5.03 0.72
N TYR A 500 -14.34 -4.34 1.84
CA TYR A 500 -13.24 -3.87 2.68
C TYR A 500 -13.69 -3.81 4.14
N ALA A 501 -12.74 -3.82 5.07
CA ALA A 501 -13.04 -3.62 6.48
C ALA A 501 -12.83 -2.16 6.89
N ILE A 502 -13.69 -1.67 7.77
CA ILE A 502 -13.63 -0.35 8.39
C ILE A 502 -13.21 -0.56 9.83
N TRP A 503 -12.06 -0.02 10.21
CA TRP A 503 -11.56 -0.08 11.58
C TRP A 503 -11.62 1.29 12.21
N GLU A 504 -12.33 1.42 13.31
CA GLU A 504 -12.48 2.64 14.08
C GLU A 504 -11.64 2.53 15.34
N MET A 505 -10.69 3.45 15.48
CA MET A 505 -9.80 3.56 16.62
C MET A 505 -10.15 4.80 17.44
N ASP A 506 -10.24 4.64 18.75
CA ASP A 506 -10.38 5.71 19.73
C ASP A 506 -9.38 5.46 20.86
N GLY A 507 -8.20 6.06 20.74
CA GLY A 507 -7.04 5.72 21.56
C GLY A 507 -6.63 4.26 21.40
N SER A 508 -6.82 3.47 22.47
CA SER A 508 -6.49 2.04 22.48
C SER A 508 -7.70 1.14 22.22
N ASP A 509 -8.89 1.70 22.03
CA ASP A 509 -10.11 0.96 21.71
C ASP A 509 -10.27 0.80 20.21
N LEU A 510 -10.64 -0.41 19.78
CA LEU A 510 -10.76 -0.78 18.37
C LEU A 510 -12.13 -1.40 18.15
N LYS A 511 -12.83 -0.92 17.11
CA LYS A 511 -14.02 -1.56 16.56
C LYS A 511 -13.78 -1.81 15.07
N TRP A 512 -14.38 -2.86 14.55
CA TRP A 512 -14.30 -3.17 13.12
C TRP A 512 -15.67 -3.57 12.57
N THR A 513 -15.85 -3.29 11.29
CA THR A 513 -17.04 -3.64 10.52
C THR A 513 -16.59 -4.08 9.13
N TYR A 514 -17.12 -5.18 8.61
CA TYR A 514 -16.96 -5.50 7.20
C TYR A 514 -17.95 -4.68 6.37
N LYS A 515 -17.59 -4.19 5.19
CA LYS A 515 -18.52 -3.52 4.29
C LYS A 515 -18.39 -4.07 2.88
N GLY A 516 -19.49 -4.63 2.38
CA GLY A 516 -19.63 -5.00 0.97
C GLY A 516 -19.77 -3.77 0.08
N ILE A 517 -19.12 -3.78 -1.08
CA ILE A 517 -19.22 -2.72 -2.09
C ILE A 517 -20.67 -2.60 -2.55
N GLY A 518 -21.22 -1.38 -2.56
CA GLY A 518 -22.59 -1.12 -3.00
C GLY A 518 -23.67 -1.47 -1.98
N HIS A 519 -23.29 -1.99 -0.81
CA HIS A 519 -24.21 -2.30 0.29
C HIS A 519 -23.98 -1.36 1.48
N PRO A 520 -25.02 -1.06 2.29
CA PRO A 520 -24.83 -0.35 3.55
C PRO A 520 -24.00 -1.20 4.53
N ALA A 521 -23.35 -0.54 5.51
CA ALA A 521 -22.47 -1.22 6.47
C ALA A 521 -23.21 -2.20 7.41
N ASP A 522 -24.54 -2.10 7.53
CA ASP A 522 -25.38 -3.02 8.29
C ASP A 522 -25.81 -4.27 7.51
N TYR A 523 -25.46 -4.37 6.22
CA TYR A 523 -25.56 -5.61 5.46
C TYR A 523 -24.43 -6.55 5.88
N GLN A 524 -24.69 -7.38 6.90
CA GLN A 524 -23.71 -8.30 7.50
C GLN A 524 -24.03 -9.78 7.30
N PHE A 525 -25.20 -10.12 6.75
CA PHE A 525 -25.55 -11.49 6.47
C PHE A 525 -26.56 -11.63 5.32
N ARG A 526 -26.70 -12.86 4.83
CA ARG A 526 -27.75 -13.25 3.89
C ARG A 526 -28.41 -14.56 4.32
N ALA A 527 -29.74 -14.60 4.33
CA ALA A 527 -30.51 -15.83 4.56
C ALA A 527 -31.02 -16.47 3.25
N TYR A 528 -30.93 -17.79 3.18
CA TYR A 528 -31.37 -18.66 2.09
C TYR A 528 -32.49 -19.58 2.57
N ASP A 529 -33.60 -19.60 1.85
CA ASP A 529 -34.62 -20.65 2.04
C ASP A 529 -34.15 -21.91 1.33
N LEU A 530 -33.72 -22.92 2.07
CA LEU A 530 -33.20 -24.14 1.45
C LEU A 530 -34.30 -24.89 0.70
N ASN A 531 -35.59 -24.70 1.02
CA ASN A 531 -36.67 -25.26 0.20
C ASN A 531 -36.69 -24.74 -1.25
N LYS A 532 -36.03 -23.61 -1.52
CA LYS A 532 -35.90 -23.03 -2.86
C LYS A 532 -34.50 -23.17 -3.45
N CYS A 533 -33.53 -23.70 -2.70
CA CYS A 533 -32.17 -23.92 -3.16
C CYS A 533 -32.01 -25.27 -3.87
N HIS A 534 -32.79 -25.52 -4.92
CA HIS A 534 -32.61 -26.68 -5.81
C HIS A 534 -31.76 -26.26 -7.01
N ILE A 535 -30.47 -26.60 -6.96
CA ILE A 535 -29.47 -26.14 -7.93
C ILE A 535 -29.21 -27.27 -8.93
N THR A 536 -29.86 -27.18 -10.10
CA THR A 536 -29.73 -28.15 -11.18
C THR A 536 -29.06 -27.56 -12.42
N LYS A 537 -28.48 -28.46 -13.22
CA LYS A 537 -27.86 -28.11 -14.49
C LYS A 537 -28.88 -27.45 -15.41
N GLU A 538 -30.09 -27.99 -15.46
CA GLU A 538 -31.17 -27.57 -16.35
C GLU A 538 -31.59 -26.11 -16.09
N ILE A 539 -31.52 -25.68 -14.83
CA ILE A 539 -31.90 -24.32 -14.43
C ILE A 539 -30.73 -23.34 -14.62
N PHE A 540 -29.53 -23.70 -14.14
CA PHE A 540 -28.44 -22.74 -13.99
C PHE A 540 -27.33 -22.87 -15.04
N ALA A 541 -27.23 -24.00 -15.75
CA ALA A 541 -26.28 -24.22 -16.83
C ALA A 541 -26.89 -25.05 -18.00
N PRO A 542 -28.03 -24.62 -18.58
CA PRO A 542 -28.78 -25.41 -19.58
C PRO A 542 -27.96 -25.74 -20.84
N ASN A 543 -26.97 -24.91 -21.19
CA ASN A 543 -26.14 -25.11 -22.36
C ASN A 543 -24.91 -26.01 -22.11
N TYR A 544 -24.70 -26.46 -20.86
CA TYR A 544 -23.59 -27.33 -20.52
C TYR A 544 -23.81 -28.73 -21.10
N THR A 545 -22.79 -29.30 -21.75
CA THR A 545 -22.88 -30.63 -22.38
C THR A 545 -22.03 -31.70 -21.69
N GLY A 546 -21.20 -31.32 -20.71
CA GLY A 546 -20.32 -32.24 -19.99
C GLY A 546 -20.95 -32.86 -18.74
N SER A 547 -20.11 -33.56 -17.96
CA SER A 547 -20.49 -34.35 -16.78
C SER A 547 -20.04 -33.77 -15.43
N ALA A 548 -19.29 -32.66 -15.42
CA ALA A 548 -18.67 -32.10 -14.22
C ALA A 548 -19.63 -31.29 -13.32
N TRP A 549 -20.93 -31.22 -13.64
CA TRP A 549 -21.91 -30.43 -12.87
C TRP A 549 -21.92 -30.80 -11.38
N ASN A 550 -22.04 -32.11 -11.09
CA ASN A 550 -22.12 -32.61 -9.72
C ASN A 550 -20.81 -32.42 -8.94
N THR A 551 -19.68 -32.09 -9.59
CA THR A 551 -18.45 -31.71 -8.89
C THR A 551 -18.62 -30.39 -8.11
N TYR A 552 -19.51 -29.49 -8.56
CA TYR A 552 -19.65 -28.14 -8.00
C TYR A 552 -20.97 -27.90 -7.27
N ALA A 553 -22.05 -28.58 -7.67
CA ALA A 553 -23.40 -28.30 -7.18
C ALA A 553 -24.00 -29.43 -6.32
N ALA A 554 -23.26 -30.49 -6.02
CA ALA A 554 -23.80 -31.69 -5.34
C ALA A 554 -24.50 -31.38 -4.01
N GLU A 555 -24.02 -30.40 -3.24
CA GLU A 555 -24.58 -30.03 -1.95
C GLU A 555 -26.05 -29.55 -2.03
N TYR A 556 -26.48 -29.04 -3.18
CA TYR A 556 -27.82 -28.48 -3.42
C TYR A 556 -28.53 -29.13 -4.62
N ALA A 557 -28.05 -30.28 -5.09
CA ALA A 557 -28.58 -30.95 -6.27
C ALA A 557 -29.91 -31.68 -6.03
N ALA A 558 -30.26 -31.94 -4.77
CA ALA A 558 -31.53 -32.54 -4.39
C ALA A 558 -32.48 -31.48 -3.80
N GLU A 559 -33.78 -31.65 -4.02
CA GLU A 559 -34.79 -30.82 -3.37
C GLU A 559 -34.73 -30.97 -1.85
N ASN A 560 -34.76 -29.84 -1.14
CA ASN A 560 -34.84 -29.83 0.31
C ASN A 560 -36.31 -29.59 0.74
N ALA A 561 -36.91 -30.56 1.42
CA ALA A 561 -38.25 -30.46 1.99
C ALA A 561 -38.26 -30.33 3.53
N ASN A 562 -37.10 -30.04 4.14
CA ASN A 562 -36.89 -30.10 5.59
C ASN A 562 -37.20 -28.80 6.33
N ASN A 563 -37.67 -27.76 5.62
CA ASN A 563 -37.98 -26.43 6.17
C ASN A 563 -36.75 -25.75 6.79
N GLU A 564 -35.59 -25.90 6.15
CA GLU A 564 -34.33 -25.37 6.65
C GLU A 564 -34.00 -24.00 6.04
N VAL A 565 -33.43 -23.12 6.85
CA VAL A 565 -32.88 -21.83 6.40
C VAL A 565 -31.40 -21.79 6.72
N LEU A 566 -30.59 -21.39 5.74
CA LEU A 566 -29.15 -21.19 5.87
C LEU A 566 -28.86 -19.69 5.93
N ILE A 567 -27.99 -19.27 6.86
CA ILE A 567 -27.66 -17.88 7.13
C ILE A 567 -26.14 -17.74 7.05
N ASN A 568 -25.66 -16.94 6.11
CA ASN A 568 -24.24 -16.65 5.88
C ASN A 568 -23.89 -15.30 6.55
N VAL A 569 -23.03 -15.29 7.59
CA VAL A 569 -22.74 -14.12 8.45
C VAL A 569 -21.27 -13.70 8.30
N TRP A 570 -20.98 -12.79 7.38
CA TRP A 570 -19.64 -12.64 6.81
C TRP A 570 -18.53 -12.29 7.80
N ASN A 571 -18.78 -11.34 8.71
CA ASN A 571 -17.77 -10.86 9.66
C ASN A 571 -17.83 -11.57 11.02
N TYR A 572 -18.40 -12.78 11.05
CA TYR A 572 -18.57 -13.55 12.27
C TYR A 572 -17.25 -13.78 13.02
N ASP A 573 -17.35 -13.76 14.34
CA ASP A 573 -16.36 -14.29 15.26
C ASP A 573 -17.09 -14.91 16.47
N LYS A 574 -16.35 -15.62 17.33
CA LYS A 574 -16.93 -16.42 18.43
C LYS A 574 -17.81 -15.63 19.43
N ASN A 575 -17.70 -14.30 19.47
CA ASN A 575 -18.46 -13.44 20.38
C ASN A 575 -19.74 -12.86 19.74
N TRP A 576 -20.03 -13.17 18.47
CA TRP A 576 -21.28 -12.79 17.82
C TRP A 576 -22.43 -13.72 18.22
N GLN A 577 -23.63 -13.17 18.28
CA GLN A 577 -24.85 -13.89 18.62
C GLN A 577 -25.81 -13.91 17.44
N ILE A 578 -26.38 -15.07 17.17
CA ILE A 578 -27.39 -15.27 16.12
C ILE A 578 -28.65 -15.81 16.79
N GLU A 579 -29.75 -15.08 16.64
CA GLU A 579 -31.05 -15.45 17.17
C GLU A 579 -32.05 -15.49 16.03
N VAL A 580 -32.87 -16.54 15.98
CA VAL A 580 -33.95 -16.66 15.00
C VAL A 580 -35.24 -16.98 15.73
N THR A 581 -36.30 -16.23 15.47
CA THR A 581 -37.62 -16.53 16.00
C THR A 581 -38.65 -16.79 14.90
N GLU A 582 -39.61 -17.64 15.20
CA GLU A 582 -40.75 -17.99 14.35
C GLU A 582 -42.01 -17.92 15.21
N ASN A 583 -42.98 -17.08 14.83
CA ASN A 583 -44.23 -16.91 15.61
C ASN A 583 -43.99 -16.62 17.11
N GLY A 584 -42.92 -15.87 17.43
CA GLY A 584 -42.53 -15.55 18.80
C GLY A 584 -41.74 -16.63 19.54
N GLN A 585 -41.49 -17.80 18.95
CA GLN A 585 -40.68 -18.87 19.53
C GLN A 585 -39.25 -18.87 18.98
N THR A 586 -38.24 -19.05 19.84
CA THR A 586 -36.83 -19.15 19.42
C THR A 586 -36.54 -20.50 18.77
N LEU A 587 -35.87 -20.48 17.62
CA LEU A 587 -35.39 -21.68 16.93
C LEU A 587 -33.94 -22.00 17.33
N ALA A 588 -33.60 -23.28 17.32
CA ALA A 588 -32.22 -23.72 17.53
C ALA A 588 -31.33 -23.35 16.33
N VAL A 589 -30.29 -22.55 16.57
CA VAL A 589 -29.30 -22.16 15.58
C VAL A 589 -28.09 -23.07 15.67
N THR A 590 -27.72 -23.72 14.57
CA THR A 590 -26.55 -24.61 14.49
C THR A 590 -25.52 -24.07 13.51
N ARG A 591 -24.28 -23.88 13.93
CA ARG A 591 -23.16 -23.53 13.05
C ARG A 591 -22.79 -24.73 12.16
N VAL A 592 -22.65 -24.52 10.86
CA VAL A 592 -22.37 -25.56 9.85
C VAL A 592 -21.24 -25.13 8.93
N SER A 593 -20.62 -26.09 8.23
CA SER A 593 -19.59 -25.82 7.22
C SER A 593 -20.01 -26.40 5.88
N VAL A 594 -20.53 -25.51 5.04
CA VAL A 594 -21.23 -25.80 3.77
C VAL A 594 -20.78 -24.81 2.70
N LEU A 595 -20.99 -25.14 1.43
CA LEU A 595 -20.73 -24.23 0.31
C LEU A 595 -21.78 -23.11 0.25
N ASP A 596 -21.43 -21.91 -0.22
CA ASP A 596 -22.44 -20.87 -0.47
C ASP A 596 -23.23 -21.17 -1.77
N PRO A 597 -24.58 -21.30 -1.71
CA PRO A 597 -25.37 -21.64 -2.89
C PRO A 597 -25.36 -20.55 -3.96
N LEU A 598 -25.34 -19.27 -3.57
CA LEU A 598 -25.33 -18.15 -4.52
C LEU A 598 -24.01 -18.08 -5.29
N HIS A 599 -22.88 -18.36 -4.64
CA HIS A 599 -21.59 -18.37 -5.32
C HIS A 599 -21.49 -19.49 -6.36
N ILE A 600 -22.02 -20.69 -6.07
CA ILE A 600 -22.05 -21.81 -7.04
C ILE A 600 -22.70 -21.37 -8.35
N VAL A 601 -23.89 -20.76 -8.27
CA VAL A 601 -24.59 -20.32 -9.47
C VAL A 601 -23.87 -19.11 -10.10
N SER A 602 -23.37 -18.18 -9.30
CA SER A 602 -22.74 -16.94 -9.77
C SER A 602 -21.41 -17.17 -10.50
N TYR A 603 -20.68 -18.25 -10.22
CA TYR A 603 -19.39 -18.54 -10.87
C TYR A 603 -19.38 -19.87 -11.62
N SER A 604 -19.41 -21.00 -10.91
CA SER A 604 -19.22 -22.32 -11.52
C SER A 604 -20.30 -22.63 -12.55
N ALA A 605 -21.58 -22.35 -12.26
CA ALA A 605 -22.65 -22.57 -13.21
C ALA A 605 -22.50 -21.68 -14.45
N GLN A 606 -22.10 -20.41 -14.31
CA GLN A 606 -21.83 -19.51 -15.44
C GLN A 606 -20.71 -20.04 -16.35
N ARG A 607 -19.61 -20.55 -15.77
CA ARG A 607 -18.51 -21.17 -16.53
C ARG A 607 -18.98 -22.41 -17.29
N LEU A 608 -19.67 -23.32 -16.60
CA LEU A 608 -20.18 -24.55 -17.20
C LEU A 608 -21.21 -24.26 -18.29
N ASN A 609 -22.08 -23.25 -18.11
CA ASN A 609 -23.08 -22.88 -19.11
C ASN A 609 -22.44 -22.48 -20.45
N VAL A 610 -21.22 -21.94 -20.45
CA VAL A 610 -20.46 -21.65 -21.68
C VAL A 610 -19.48 -22.77 -22.05
N ASN A 611 -19.67 -23.98 -21.50
CA ASN A 611 -18.81 -25.15 -21.65
C ASN A 611 -17.34 -24.90 -21.28
N ALA A 612 -17.08 -23.96 -20.38
CA ALA A 612 -15.75 -23.69 -19.87
C ALA A 612 -15.53 -24.37 -18.52
N VAL A 613 -14.30 -24.84 -18.29
CA VAL A 613 -13.90 -25.42 -17.00
C VAL A 613 -13.81 -24.29 -15.96
N PRO A 614 -14.49 -24.39 -14.80
CA PRO A 614 -14.27 -23.49 -13.68
C PRO A 614 -12.80 -23.52 -13.21
N THR A 615 -12.20 -22.35 -12.99
CA THR A 615 -10.83 -22.26 -12.47
C THR A 615 -10.81 -22.77 -11.04
N ALA A 616 -9.94 -23.73 -10.73
CA ALA A 616 -9.92 -24.44 -9.44
C ALA A 616 -9.86 -23.49 -8.23
N ASP A 617 -9.02 -22.45 -8.28
CA ASP A 617 -8.87 -21.50 -7.18
C ASP A 617 -10.09 -20.58 -6.97
N PHE A 618 -11.01 -20.54 -7.93
CA PHE A 618 -12.14 -19.60 -7.98
C PHE A 618 -13.46 -20.28 -7.60
N VAL A 619 -13.47 -21.61 -7.44
CA VAL A 619 -14.69 -22.36 -7.12
C VAL A 619 -15.12 -22.11 -5.67
N THR A 620 -16.40 -22.31 -5.39
CA THR A 620 -16.96 -22.15 -4.05
C THR A 620 -16.18 -22.97 -3.03
N THR A 621 -15.90 -22.37 -1.87
CA THR A 621 -15.29 -23.06 -0.73
C THR A 621 -16.28 -23.14 0.41
N LYS A 622 -16.08 -24.12 1.28
CA LYS A 622 -16.78 -24.16 2.56
C LYS A 622 -16.30 -23.00 3.43
N SER A 623 -17.21 -22.41 4.17
CA SER A 623 -16.89 -21.42 5.20
C SER A 623 -17.35 -21.90 6.58
N ALA A 624 -16.78 -21.33 7.62
CA ALA A 624 -17.22 -21.56 9.00
C ALA A 624 -18.21 -20.49 9.47
N HIS A 625 -18.65 -19.56 8.63
CA HIS A 625 -19.56 -18.48 9.02
C HIS A 625 -21.00 -18.72 8.55
N MET A 626 -21.37 -20.00 8.45
CA MET A 626 -22.69 -20.47 8.05
C MET A 626 -23.47 -21.02 9.24
N PHE A 627 -24.75 -20.68 9.32
CA PHE A 627 -25.67 -21.09 10.39
C PHE A 627 -26.96 -21.63 9.81
N LYS A 628 -27.49 -22.70 10.40
CA LYS A 628 -28.71 -23.36 9.95
C LYS A 628 -29.76 -23.37 11.06
N VAL A 629 -31.01 -23.12 10.67
CA VAL A 629 -32.20 -23.29 11.51
C VAL A 629 -33.23 -24.14 10.80
N LYS A 630 -34.13 -24.76 11.58
CA LYS A 630 -35.27 -25.52 11.05
C LYS A 630 -36.58 -24.87 11.48
N ALA A 631 -37.33 -24.37 10.51
CA ALA A 631 -38.65 -23.78 10.68
C ALA A 631 -39.74 -24.87 10.80
N SER A 632 -40.88 -24.52 11.40
CA SER A 632 -42.02 -25.45 11.51
C SER A 632 -42.76 -25.65 10.19
N SER A 633 -42.70 -24.67 9.27
CA SER A 633 -43.44 -24.66 8.00
C SER A 633 -42.56 -24.15 6.86
N PRO A 634 -42.81 -24.50 5.58
CA PRO A 634 -42.15 -23.87 4.44
C PRO A 634 -42.65 -22.44 4.14
N MET A 635 -43.70 -21.99 4.83
CA MET A 635 -44.38 -20.70 4.58
C MET A 635 -44.26 -19.70 5.75
N SER A 636 -43.64 -20.11 6.87
CA SER A 636 -43.56 -19.29 8.07
C SER A 636 -42.49 -18.20 7.93
N THR A 637 -42.83 -16.99 8.40
CA THR A 637 -41.88 -15.87 8.48
C THR A 637 -40.92 -16.09 9.63
N LEU A 638 -39.63 -15.81 9.39
CA LEU A 638 -38.58 -15.83 10.42
C LEU A 638 -38.08 -14.42 10.71
N GLU A 639 -37.91 -14.09 11.99
CA GLU A 639 -37.18 -12.89 12.41
C GLU A 639 -35.75 -13.29 12.76
N ILE A 640 -34.80 -12.87 11.92
CA ILE A 640 -33.38 -13.16 12.10
C ILE A 640 -32.71 -11.93 12.70
N LYS A 641 -31.98 -12.13 13.80
CA LYS A 641 -31.16 -11.12 14.47
C LYS A 641 -29.73 -11.61 14.57
N VAL A 642 -28.79 -10.77 14.15
CA VAL A 642 -27.36 -11.00 14.32
C VAL A 642 -26.80 -9.84 15.10
N THR A 643 -26.19 -10.11 16.25
CA THR A 643 -25.55 -9.10 17.10
C THR A 643 -24.04 -9.32 17.08
N ASP A 644 -23.27 -8.31 16.67
CA ASP A 644 -21.81 -8.42 16.70
C ASP A 644 -21.23 -8.29 18.12
N ARG A 645 -19.93 -8.56 18.24
CA ARG A 645 -19.20 -8.45 19.51
C ARG A 645 -19.24 -7.05 20.15
N PHE A 646 -19.61 -6.01 19.41
CA PHE A 646 -19.72 -4.63 19.90
C PHE A 646 -21.17 -4.26 20.24
N GLY A 647 -22.12 -5.19 20.13
CA GLY A 647 -23.53 -4.99 20.40
C GLY A 647 -24.31 -4.34 19.25
N ARG A 648 -23.73 -4.24 18.04
CA ARG A 648 -24.47 -3.74 16.87
C ARG A 648 -25.39 -4.84 16.35
N LEU A 649 -26.62 -4.47 16.03
CA LEU A 649 -27.70 -5.41 15.71
C LEU A 649 -28.13 -5.29 14.25
N TYR A 650 -28.04 -6.39 13.53
CA TYR A 650 -28.44 -6.55 12.14
C TYR A 650 -29.68 -7.44 12.07
N ARG A 651 -30.62 -7.16 11.16
CA ARG A 651 -31.95 -7.80 11.16
C ARG A 651 -32.45 -8.12 9.75
N GLU A 652 -33.16 -9.22 9.64
CA GLU A 652 -33.93 -9.60 8.46
C GLU A 652 -35.27 -10.21 8.91
N THR A 653 -36.38 -9.69 8.39
CA THR A 653 -37.68 -10.36 8.45
C THR A 653 -37.85 -11.19 7.17
N MET A 654 -37.56 -12.49 7.27
CA MET A 654 -37.54 -13.38 6.13
C MET A 654 -38.93 -13.97 5.87
N VAL A 655 -39.63 -13.44 4.87
CA VAL A 655 -40.91 -14.00 4.39
C VAL A 655 -40.62 -15.24 3.53
N ARG A 656 -41.32 -16.35 3.83
CA ARG A 656 -41.11 -17.65 3.16
C ARG A 656 -42.33 -18.10 2.35
N PRO A 657 -42.13 -18.73 1.19
CA PRO A 657 -40.85 -19.15 0.64
C PRO A 657 -40.05 -17.98 0.04
N LYS A 658 -38.77 -17.89 0.37
CA LYS A 658 -37.87 -16.90 -0.24
C LYS A 658 -37.31 -17.50 -1.53
N ALA A 659 -37.56 -16.86 -2.67
CA ALA A 659 -37.08 -17.35 -3.95
C ALA A 659 -35.53 -17.39 -3.98
N PHE A 660 -34.98 -18.42 -4.63
CA PHE A 660 -33.56 -18.51 -4.91
C PHE A 660 -33.30 -18.21 -6.39
N GLY A 661 -32.25 -17.44 -6.65
CA GLY A 661 -31.84 -17.08 -7.99
C GLY A 661 -30.63 -16.17 -7.94
N TYR A 662 -30.31 -15.57 -9.08
CA TYR A 662 -29.14 -14.71 -9.18
C TYR A 662 -29.32 -13.37 -8.47
N GLN A 663 -30.50 -12.74 -8.55
CA GLN A 663 -30.75 -11.40 -8.00
C GLN A 663 -31.25 -11.43 -6.54
N MET A 664 -30.59 -12.19 -5.66
CA MET A 664 -30.98 -12.24 -4.24
C MET A 664 -30.63 -10.92 -3.54
N THR A 665 -31.60 -10.02 -3.41
CA THR A 665 -31.49 -8.78 -2.61
C THR A 665 -31.80 -9.04 -1.15
#